data_AF-A0A4Y1YQH5-F1
#
_entry.id   AF-A0A4Y1YQH5-F1
#
_cell.length_a   1.000
_cell.length_b   1.000
_cell.length_c   1.000
_cell.angle_alpha   90.00
_cell.angle_beta   90.00
_cell.angle_gamma   90.00
#
_symmetry.space_group_name_H-M   'P 1'
#
loop_
_entity.id
_entity.type
_entity.pdbx_description
1 polymer ?
#
loop_
_entity_poly.entity_id
_entity_poly.type
_entity_poly.pdbx_seq_one_letter_code
_entity_poly.pdbx_strand_id
1 'polypeptide(L)'
;MTTSLQAMLAHIRELTPTVRDQGTSFERLMIQYFSTEAFYRSFYDEVLFYADWVTRYGAQAGIERRTDTGIDLVAITKDGRFHAIQCKNYAPDYCIKKSDIDSFFTASGKTCFSGRVIVTTTDNWSSNAQDSLEFQNPPVFVINQQNLENSAIDWSQYHEDTKPVLKPKKQLRDHQKIALKRVVEGFKEADRGKMIMACGTGKTLTSLKIAEKMAGAGKRVLFLVPSLALLSQALTEWTQESAIPLKSFAVCSDSDVGKKHNTDDDRIITGISELQYPATTDADSLRKQIAKLHSDDAMTVVFSTYHSISVIHRAQQAEKHPLPTFDLIICDEAHRTTGATFDGEEESSFVQVHNNTCIKGTKRLYMTATPRIYGEDARKVENVTLCPMNDETLYGKELYTITFSEAVSRKLLVDYKVIVLAIEESHVNRRLQDMLSDQGNSLKVDDAAKIVGCWKALSKQGLFTGNEQLAEPMKRAVAFCQVIEPNYKGNKHKVSSKLISEMFGAVVSQYQEAEKKVLLAQDPDAELDSALSMKCEAEHVDGSMNASEKGSRLEWLKADTDENTCRILSNVRCLSEGVDVPALDAVLFLTPRSSQVDVVQSVGRVMRLSPGKQQGYVILPVVIPAGVEPKEALDNNETYRVVWHVLNALRAHDDRFDAMINKLEFNGSMPSKMEVIAIADSVQPRARKQTPKQRAARKARNGSAIGSSDTTIPTQGEIGFEVGEIERALCAKIVKKCGNRHHWEDWANDIAKIANTHIDRIKAILEDEANTAEIAAFQSFAKELRDDLNNSISDDEIIEMLAQHLITKPVFDALFEQYHFAEHNPMSQAMQQVLDQLQEHHLEKERNTLEDFYASVKMRANGINSAEGKQRIVVELYDKFFRNAFPRMTDRLGIVYTPVEVVDFILHSVEHVLKTEFNSSMADENVHILDPFTGTGTFITRLLQSGIIPEEKLPYKYQHEIHANEIVLLAYYIAAINIEATYHGILTGNIHGEQDDDASVAKPVIEYQPFKGICLTDTFQMAEREDRLDKLLEKNSHRRKHQQKLNIRVIVGNPPYSAGQRAANDNNANVAYPKLDEHIRSTYVVRSAATLRNALYDSYIRAIRWSSNRIGDCGVIGFVTNAGFIEANAADGLRQCLAEEFSNLYIFHLRGNHVDRQNNFQLESH
;
A
#
# COMPACT_ATOMS: atom_id res chain seq x y z
N MET A 1 29.45 19.70 11.92
CA MET A 1 29.51 20.95 12.71
C MET A 1 29.80 20.59 14.15
N THR A 2 30.60 21.39 14.85
CA THR A 2 30.89 21.23 16.29
C THR A 2 29.64 21.62 17.10
N THR A 3 29.19 20.78 18.03
CA THR A 3 28.02 21.11 18.87
C THR A 3 28.33 22.25 19.85
N SER A 4 27.31 22.94 20.36
CA SER A 4 27.51 24.03 21.35
C SER A 4 28.22 23.53 22.62
N LEU A 5 27.91 22.31 23.07
CA LEU A 5 28.60 21.66 24.19
C LEU A 5 30.06 21.37 23.85
N GLN A 6 30.35 20.82 22.65
CA GLN A 6 31.73 20.55 22.24
C GLN A 6 32.57 21.83 22.16
N ALA A 7 32.00 22.92 21.62
CA ALA A 7 32.67 24.22 21.58
C ALA A 7 32.95 24.76 22.98
N MET A 8 32.00 24.62 23.91
CA MET A 8 32.18 25.00 25.31
C MET A 8 33.24 24.16 26.02
N LEU A 9 33.22 22.83 25.87
CA LEU A 9 34.21 21.94 26.47
C LEU A 9 35.61 22.19 25.91
N ALA A 10 35.72 22.50 24.61
CA ALA A 10 36.98 22.93 23.99
C ALA A 10 37.46 24.26 24.60
N HIS A 11 36.55 25.24 24.75
CA HIS A 11 36.87 26.53 25.35
C HIS A 11 37.34 26.41 26.81
N ILE A 12 36.69 25.56 27.62
CA ILE A 12 37.13 25.26 28.99
C ILE A 12 38.57 24.72 28.98
N ARG A 13 38.90 23.82 28.05
CA ARG A 13 40.26 23.25 27.93
C ARG A 13 41.31 24.28 27.51
N GLU A 14 40.94 25.23 26.66
CA GLU A 14 41.85 26.30 26.17
C GLU A 14 42.11 27.39 27.23
N LEU A 15 41.10 27.77 28.01
CA LEU A 15 41.20 28.89 28.96
C LEU A 15 41.80 28.54 30.32
N THR A 16 41.84 27.26 30.70
CA THR A 16 42.37 26.87 32.02
C THR A 16 43.85 26.50 31.95
N PRO A 17 44.71 27.09 32.81
CA PRO A 17 46.17 26.98 32.71
C PRO A 17 46.72 25.62 33.17
N THR A 18 45.94 24.82 33.92
CA THR A 18 46.36 23.51 34.41
C THR A 18 45.29 22.43 34.22
N VAL A 19 45.71 21.16 34.11
CA VAL A 19 44.81 19.99 34.04
C VAL A 19 43.90 19.89 35.27
N ARG A 20 44.35 20.40 36.42
CA ARG A 20 43.55 20.44 37.66
C ARG A 20 42.41 21.45 37.56
N ASP A 21 42.68 22.61 36.95
CA ASP A 21 41.66 23.65 36.76
C ASP A 21 40.61 23.19 35.72
N GLN A 22 41.05 22.51 34.66
CA GLN A 22 40.16 21.85 33.69
C GLN A 22 39.19 20.86 34.33
N GLY A 23 39.70 20.01 35.24
CA GLY A 23 38.90 19.07 36.01
C GLY A 23 37.88 19.79 36.89
N THR A 24 38.33 20.80 37.64
CA THR A 24 37.48 21.56 38.57
C THR A 24 36.34 22.30 37.85
N SER A 25 36.59 22.92 36.70
CA SER A 25 35.54 23.57 35.89
C SER A 25 34.51 22.56 35.38
N PHE A 26 34.95 21.38 34.94
CA PHE A 26 34.04 20.32 34.50
C PHE A 26 33.21 19.73 35.66
N GLU A 27 33.80 19.57 36.84
CA GLU A 27 33.08 19.17 38.05
C GLU A 27 31.98 20.18 38.41
N ARG A 28 32.26 21.50 38.33
CA ARG A 28 31.23 22.55 38.54
C ARG A 28 30.09 22.45 37.53
N LEU A 29 30.43 22.22 36.25
CA LEU A 29 29.44 21.99 35.20
C LEU A 29 28.54 20.79 35.55
N MET A 30 29.12 19.70 36.06
CA MET A 30 28.37 18.51 36.44
C MET A 30 27.47 18.73 37.66
N ILE A 31 27.89 19.53 38.64
CA ILE A 31 27.00 19.95 39.75
C ILE A 31 25.77 20.69 39.18
N GLN A 32 25.97 21.60 38.22
CA GLN A 32 24.86 22.31 37.57
C GLN A 32 23.96 21.36 36.77
N TYR A 33 24.55 20.41 36.04
CA TYR A 33 23.82 19.39 35.30
C TYR A 33 22.91 18.57 36.22
N PHE A 34 23.44 17.96 37.29
CA PHE A 34 22.66 17.15 38.22
C PHE A 34 21.59 17.96 38.97
N SER A 35 21.85 19.25 39.22
CA SER A 35 20.90 20.14 39.91
C SER A 35 19.79 20.67 38.99
N THR A 36 19.99 20.64 37.67
CA THR A 36 19.08 21.25 36.69
C THR A 36 18.28 20.22 35.88
N GLU A 37 18.93 19.15 35.43
CA GLU A 37 18.31 18.11 34.61
C GLU A 37 17.18 17.41 35.38
N ALA A 38 16.01 17.27 34.74
CA ALA A 38 14.74 17.00 35.42
C ALA A 38 14.74 15.71 36.25
N PHE A 39 15.31 14.62 35.73
CA PHE A 39 15.43 13.37 36.46
C PHE A 39 16.29 13.53 37.71
N TYR A 40 17.53 14.01 37.56
CA TYR A 40 18.49 14.09 38.66
C TYR A 40 18.05 15.09 39.73
N ARG A 41 17.45 16.21 39.35
CA ARG A 41 16.84 17.16 40.30
C ARG A 41 15.71 16.54 41.13
N SER A 42 15.00 15.57 40.57
CA SER A 42 13.94 14.85 41.29
C SER A 42 14.49 13.74 42.21
N PHE A 43 15.67 13.21 41.87
CA PHE A 43 16.31 12.04 42.46
C PHE A 43 17.35 12.37 43.55
N TYR A 44 18.18 13.39 43.31
CA TYR A 44 19.16 13.93 44.24
C TYR A 44 18.59 15.11 45.02
N ASP A 45 19.01 15.22 46.27
CA ASP A 45 18.74 16.35 47.17
C ASP A 45 19.82 17.43 46.99
N GLU A 46 21.09 17.02 47.02
CA GLU A 46 22.24 17.89 46.80
C GLU A 46 23.42 17.11 46.20
N VAL A 47 24.32 17.82 45.51
CA VAL A 47 25.57 17.30 44.94
C VAL A 47 26.71 18.20 45.37
N LEU A 48 27.74 17.62 45.95
CA LEU A 48 28.85 18.35 46.57
C LEU A 48 30.19 17.86 46.03
N PHE A 49 31.20 18.73 46.05
CA PHE A 49 32.59 18.28 45.94
C PHE A 49 32.91 17.30 47.07
N TYR A 50 33.76 16.32 46.81
CA TYR A 50 34.12 15.31 47.82
C TYR A 50 34.59 15.94 49.15
N ALA A 51 35.42 16.98 49.10
CA ALA A 51 35.93 17.66 50.29
C ALA A 51 34.84 18.34 51.13
N ASP A 52 33.84 18.92 50.47
CA ASP A 52 32.69 19.56 51.12
C ASP A 52 31.74 18.52 51.70
N TRP A 53 31.52 17.42 50.97
CA TRP A 53 30.77 16.27 51.47
C TRP A 53 31.41 15.65 52.71
N VAL A 54 32.73 15.43 52.74
CA VAL A 54 33.43 14.92 53.94
C VAL A 54 33.28 15.90 55.11
N THR A 55 33.33 17.20 54.86
CA THR A 55 33.15 18.21 55.91
C THR A 55 31.76 18.13 56.56
N ARG A 56 30.72 17.80 55.78
CA ARG A 56 29.33 17.80 56.24
C ARG A 56 28.83 16.43 56.72
N TYR A 57 29.22 15.36 56.03
CA TYR A 57 28.72 13.98 56.23
C TYR A 57 29.82 12.98 56.57
N GLY A 58 31.11 13.37 56.56
CA GLY A 58 32.22 12.46 56.79
C GLY A 58 32.15 11.73 58.14
N ALA A 59 31.71 12.40 59.19
CA ALA A 59 31.49 11.77 60.51
C ALA A 59 30.39 10.69 60.47
N GLN A 60 29.33 10.88 59.69
CA GLN A 60 28.25 9.90 59.50
C GLN A 60 28.71 8.71 58.62
N ALA A 61 29.58 8.97 57.65
CA ALA A 61 30.09 7.98 56.71
C ALA A 61 31.34 7.23 57.20
N GLY A 62 31.91 7.61 58.35
CA GLY A 62 33.16 7.04 58.87
C GLY A 62 34.41 7.46 58.07
N ILE A 63 34.39 8.65 57.46
CA ILE A 63 35.44 9.18 56.59
C ILE A 63 35.89 10.54 57.09
N GLU A 64 37.16 10.65 57.50
CA GLU A 64 37.74 11.91 57.99
C GLU A 64 38.66 12.58 56.95
N ARG A 65 39.16 11.80 55.99
CA ARG A 65 40.13 12.28 55.00
C ARG A 65 39.41 13.05 53.89
N ARG A 66 39.69 14.35 53.81
CA ARG A 66 39.15 15.28 52.78
C ARG A 66 39.80 15.14 51.39
N THR A 67 40.92 14.41 51.29
CA THR A 67 41.59 14.09 50.03
C THR A 67 41.28 12.66 49.62
N ASP A 68 40.57 12.47 48.52
CA ASP A 68 40.32 11.15 47.94
C ASP A 68 41.27 10.85 46.78
N THR A 69 41.32 9.58 46.37
CA THR A 69 42.19 9.08 45.30
C THR A 69 41.42 8.73 44.01
N GLY A 70 40.12 9.02 43.90
CA GLY A 70 39.35 8.79 42.67
C GLY A 70 37.89 9.28 42.61
N ILE A 71 37.30 9.81 43.69
CA ILE A 71 35.94 10.38 43.75
C ILE A 71 36.02 11.91 43.67
N ASP A 72 35.33 12.48 42.68
CA ASP A 72 35.35 13.93 42.43
C ASP A 72 34.15 14.61 43.13
N LEU A 73 32.95 14.07 42.91
CA LEU A 73 31.70 14.56 43.51
C LEU A 73 30.97 13.46 44.29
N VAL A 74 30.13 13.87 45.24
CA VAL A 74 29.21 12.97 45.94
C VAL A 74 27.81 13.54 45.87
N ALA A 75 26.87 12.75 45.35
CA ALA A 75 25.45 13.08 45.34
C ALA A 75 24.72 12.39 46.49
N ILE A 76 23.82 13.14 47.12
CA ILE A 76 22.94 12.67 48.18
C ILE A 76 21.56 12.45 47.56
N THR A 77 21.07 11.22 47.58
CA THR A 77 19.72 10.91 47.11
C THR A 77 18.68 11.46 48.09
N LYS A 78 17.45 11.73 47.62
CA LYS A 78 16.36 12.20 48.49
C LYS A 78 15.98 11.21 49.60
N ASP A 79 16.41 9.96 49.49
CA ASP A 79 16.25 8.95 50.52
C ASP A 79 17.47 8.80 51.46
N GLY A 80 18.46 9.70 51.36
CA GLY A 80 19.59 9.83 52.28
C GLY A 80 20.76 8.89 52.00
N ARG A 81 20.83 8.29 50.82
CA ARG A 81 21.95 7.44 50.40
C ARG A 81 22.99 8.25 49.63
N PHE A 82 24.22 7.75 49.58
CA PHE A 82 25.33 8.42 48.90
C PHE A 82 25.67 7.72 47.58
N HIS A 83 25.80 8.51 46.52
CA HIS A 83 26.31 8.10 45.22
C HIS A 83 27.66 8.76 44.96
N ALA A 84 28.70 7.96 44.71
CA ALA A 84 30.01 8.47 44.34
C ALA A 84 30.02 8.82 42.84
N ILE A 85 30.62 9.95 42.48
CA ILE A 85 30.64 10.45 41.10
C ILE A 85 32.08 10.72 40.68
N GLN A 86 32.44 10.25 39.50
CA GLN A 86 33.70 10.56 38.84
C GLN A 86 33.45 11.33 37.55
N CYS A 87 34.17 12.42 37.34
CA CYS A 87 34.04 13.32 36.20
C CYS A 87 35.33 13.28 35.36
N LYS A 88 35.23 12.73 34.15
CA LYS A 88 36.36 12.57 33.22
C LYS A 88 36.21 13.51 32.03
N ASN A 89 36.93 14.64 32.08
CA ASN A 89 37.03 15.59 30.98
C ASN A 89 38.24 15.30 30.08
N TYR A 90 38.10 14.35 29.16
CA TYR A 90 39.11 14.03 28.15
C TYR A 90 38.72 14.56 26.77
N ALA A 91 39.72 14.70 25.89
CA ALA A 91 39.48 15.05 24.49
C ALA A 91 38.52 14.03 23.82
N PRO A 92 37.71 14.44 22.81
CA PRO A 92 36.67 13.58 22.24
C PRO A 92 37.23 12.31 21.56
N ASP A 93 38.48 12.36 21.10
CA ASP A 93 39.23 11.26 20.49
C ASP A 93 39.91 10.34 21.51
N TYR A 94 39.91 10.71 22.80
CA TYR A 94 40.49 9.88 23.86
C TYR A 94 39.62 8.65 24.15
N CYS A 95 40.27 7.49 24.31
CA CYS A 95 39.63 6.23 24.68
C CYS A 95 39.85 5.94 26.17
N ILE A 96 38.75 5.85 26.94
CA ILE A 96 38.77 5.56 28.38
C ILE A 96 39.35 4.17 28.64
N LYS A 97 40.44 4.13 29.40
CA LYS A 97 41.14 2.91 29.81
C LYS A 97 40.70 2.50 31.20
N LYS A 98 40.85 1.21 31.51
CA LYS A 98 40.57 0.67 32.84
C LYS A 98 41.36 1.39 33.95
N SER A 99 42.62 1.76 33.66
CA SER A 99 43.46 2.53 34.58
C SER A 99 42.87 3.88 34.97
N ASP A 100 42.00 4.47 34.14
CA ASP A 100 41.43 5.79 34.39
C ASP A 100 40.32 5.74 35.47
N ILE A 101 39.72 4.56 35.68
CA ILE A 101 38.57 4.33 36.57
C ILE A 101 38.88 3.39 37.75
N ASP A 102 40.01 2.68 37.72
CA ASP A 102 40.42 1.73 38.78
C ASP A 102 40.47 2.38 40.17
N SER A 103 40.99 3.60 40.28
CA SER A 103 41.09 4.30 41.55
C SER A 103 39.72 4.71 42.10
N PHE A 104 38.77 5.02 41.22
CA PHE A 104 37.39 5.32 41.59
C PHE A 104 36.66 4.09 42.10
N PHE A 105 36.77 2.95 41.41
CA PHE A 105 36.19 1.69 41.88
C PHE A 105 36.69 1.30 43.26
N THR A 106 38.00 1.46 43.48
CA THR A 106 38.64 1.20 44.77
C THR A 106 38.12 2.15 45.85
N ALA A 107 38.07 3.46 45.57
CA ALA A 107 37.63 4.47 46.54
C ALA A 107 36.14 4.38 46.88
N SER A 108 35.30 4.07 45.89
CA SER A 108 33.85 3.98 46.02
C SER A 108 33.34 2.60 46.43
N GLY A 109 34.21 1.59 46.56
CA GLY A 109 33.88 0.27 47.10
C GLY A 109 33.65 0.22 48.61
N LYS A 110 33.72 1.37 49.29
CA LYS A 110 33.42 1.52 50.72
C LYS A 110 31.92 1.35 50.98
N THR A 111 31.55 0.82 52.14
CA THR A 111 30.15 0.49 52.51
C THR A 111 29.20 1.68 52.57
N CYS A 112 29.71 2.91 52.62
CA CYS A 112 28.89 4.12 52.67
C CYS A 112 28.25 4.49 51.32
N PHE A 113 28.77 4.01 50.19
CA PHE A 113 28.23 4.32 48.87
C PHE A 113 27.27 3.23 48.39
N SER A 114 26.15 3.66 47.83
CA SER A 114 25.07 2.79 47.33
C SER A 114 24.93 2.79 45.81
N GLY A 115 25.65 3.68 45.13
CA GLY A 115 25.68 3.79 43.67
C GLY A 115 26.92 4.57 43.21
N ARG A 116 27.29 4.37 41.95
CA ARG A 116 28.41 5.02 41.29
C ARG A 116 27.94 5.66 39.99
N VAL A 117 28.38 6.88 39.71
CA VAL A 117 28.14 7.56 38.43
C VAL A 117 29.48 7.93 37.81
N ILE A 118 29.70 7.58 36.56
CA ILE A 118 30.85 8.02 35.78
C ILE A 118 30.35 8.95 34.69
N VAL A 119 30.86 10.18 34.67
CA VAL A 119 30.55 11.17 33.64
C VAL A 119 31.77 11.32 32.73
N THR A 120 31.57 11.12 31.41
CA THR A 120 32.65 11.23 30.42
C THR A 120 32.31 12.24 29.33
N THR A 121 33.33 12.96 28.84
CA THR A 121 33.25 13.85 27.66
C THR A 121 33.67 13.17 26.36
N THR A 122 33.74 11.84 26.37
CA THR A 122 34.04 10.98 25.24
C THR A 122 33.16 9.76 25.36
N ASP A 123 32.70 9.27 24.22
CA ASP A 123 31.99 8.01 24.16
C ASP A 123 32.97 6.85 23.97
N ASN A 124 34.27 7.05 23.70
CA ASN A 124 35.18 5.94 23.42
C ASN A 124 35.64 5.21 24.70
N TRP A 125 35.34 3.91 24.82
CA TRP A 125 35.79 3.06 25.93
C TRP A 125 36.58 1.86 25.42
N SER A 126 37.63 1.47 26.14
CA SER A 126 38.30 0.19 25.91
C SER A 126 37.43 -0.96 26.40
N SER A 127 37.47 -2.12 25.72
CA SER A 127 36.72 -3.33 26.14
C SER A 127 36.95 -3.69 27.61
N ASN A 128 38.20 -3.59 28.10
CA ASN A 128 38.50 -3.85 29.52
C ASN A 128 37.86 -2.85 30.49
N ALA A 129 37.74 -1.57 30.10
CA ALA A 129 37.10 -0.56 30.93
C ALA A 129 35.58 -0.78 30.97
N GLN A 130 35.00 -1.16 29.84
CA GLN A 130 33.56 -1.42 29.71
C GLN A 130 33.13 -2.68 30.43
N ASP A 131 33.86 -3.79 30.28
CA ASP A 131 33.62 -5.03 31.03
C ASP A 131 33.68 -4.80 32.55
N SER A 132 34.45 -3.80 33.00
CA SER A 132 34.54 -3.45 34.42
C SER A 132 33.31 -2.73 34.97
N LEU A 133 32.42 -2.21 34.12
CA LEU A 133 31.18 -1.56 34.54
C LEU A 133 30.09 -2.57 34.96
N GLU A 134 30.14 -3.77 34.39
CA GLU A 134 29.15 -4.82 34.61
C GLU A 134 29.33 -5.53 35.96
N PHE A 135 28.21 -5.98 36.54
CA PHE A 135 28.16 -6.74 37.80
C PHE A 135 28.85 -6.10 39.01
N GLN A 136 28.96 -4.78 39.01
CA GLN A 136 29.56 -4.02 40.11
C GLN A 136 28.60 -3.89 41.30
N ASN A 137 29.17 -3.98 42.50
CA ASN A 137 28.47 -3.67 43.75
C ASN A 137 29.31 -2.68 44.58
N PRO A 138 28.86 -1.44 44.81
CA PRO A 138 27.60 -0.83 44.34
C PRO A 138 27.52 -0.65 42.80
N PRO A 139 26.29 -0.57 42.23
CA PRO A 139 26.05 -0.49 40.79
C PRO A 139 26.61 0.80 40.17
N VAL A 140 26.96 0.74 38.88
CA VAL A 140 27.56 1.84 38.11
C VAL A 140 26.61 2.31 37.01
N PHE A 141 26.53 3.62 36.84
CA PHE A 141 25.80 4.30 35.78
C PHE A 141 26.75 5.20 35.01
N VAL A 142 26.63 5.24 33.68
CA VAL A 142 27.45 6.09 32.82
C VAL A 142 26.61 7.21 32.23
N ILE A 143 27.14 8.43 32.29
CA ILE A 143 26.61 9.60 31.58
C ILE A 143 27.68 10.01 30.59
N ASN A 144 27.40 9.74 29.32
CA ASN A 144 28.35 9.97 28.25
C ASN A 144 28.12 11.34 27.58
N GLN A 145 28.91 11.66 26.56
CA GLN A 145 28.80 12.96 25.90
C GLN A 145 27.42 13.14 25.24
N GLN A 146 26.92 12.08 24.59
CA GLN A 146 25.62 12.08 23.95
C GLN A 146 24.46 12.35 24.94
N ASN A 147 24.54 11.84 26.16
CA ASN A 147 23.57 12.10 27.22
C ASN A 147 23.56 13.59 27.62
N LEU A 148 24.75 14.21 27.69
CA LEU A 148 24.86 15.64 27.98
C LEU A 148 24.31 16.48 26.84
N GLU A 149 24.60 16.14 25.58
CA GLU A 149 24.10 16.86 24.39
C GLU A 149 22.56 16.81 24.29
N ASN A 150 21.97 15.65 24.60
CA ASN A 150 20.52 15.42 24.61
C ASN A 150 19.82 15.94 25.87
N SER A 151 20.52 16.60 26.79
CA SER A 151 19.92 17.17 27.99
C SER A 151 18.93 18.29 27.67
N ALA A 152 18.06 18.61 28.64
CA ALA A 152 17.16 19.74 28.54
C ALA A 152 17.89 21.09 28.65
N ILE A 153 19.16 21.09 29.06
CA ILE A 153 19.98 22.31 29.18
C ILE A 153 20.33 22.85 27.79
N ASP A 154 20.15 24.15 27.61
CA ASP A 154 20.63 24.86 26.44
C ASP A 154 22.09 25.28 26.63
N TRP A 155 22.99 24.41 26.18
CA TRP A 155 24.43 24.65 26.26
C TRP A 155 24.90 25.87 25.46
N SER A 156 24.11 26.38 24.50
CA SER A 156 24.50 27.60 23.76
C SER A 156 24.40 28.88 24.61
N GLN A 157 23.65 28.85 25.70
CA GLN A 157 23.41 29.98 26.60
C GLN A 157 24.08 29.81 27.98
N TYR A 158 24.82 28.72 28.18
CA TYR A 158 25.45 28.43 29.46
C TYR A 158 26.75 29.22 29.64
N HIS A 159 26.90 29.85 30.80
CA HIS A 159 28.13 30.50 31.25
C HIS A 159 28.48 30.05 32.66
N GLU A 160 29.79 29.98 32.98
CA GLU A 160 30.24 29.73 34.36
C GLU A 160 29.60 30.78 35.31
N ASP A 161 29.13 30.32 36.47
CA ASP A 161 28.42 31.10 37.51
C ASP A 161 26.99 31.56 37.20
N THR A 162 26.38 31.09 36.11
CA THR A 162 24.95 31.34 35.81
C THR A 162 24.11 30.06 35.93
N LYS A 163 22.84 30.22 36.32
CA LYS A 163 21.90 29.10 36.36
C LYS A 163 21.61 28.64 34.92
N PRO A 164 21.76 27.34 34.59
CA PRO A 164 21.54 26.88 33.22
C PRO A 164 20.11 27.15 32.74
N VAL A 165 20.00 27.64 31.50
CA VAL A 165 18.71 27.83 30.81
C VAL A 165 18.26 26.50 30.23
N LEU A 166 16.96 26.19 30.37
CA LEU A 166 16.37 25.00 29.78
C LEU A 166 15.79 25.31 28.39
N LYS A 167 15.94 24.36 27.47
CA LYS A 167 15.27 24.35 26.17
C LYS A 167 13.74 24.44 26.38
N PRO A 168 13.02 25.14 25.49
CA PRO A 168 11.56 25.22 25.57
C PRO A 168 10.93 23.84 25.39
N LYS A 169 9.92 23.53 26.22
CA LYS A 169 9.16 22.28 26.12
C LYS A 169 8.37 22.21 24.82
N LYS A 170 8.19 20.99 24.31
CA LYS A 170 7.39 20.71 23.12
C LYS A 170 5.93 21.08 23.34
N GLN A 171 5.35 21.76 22.35
CA GLN A 171 3.92 22.07 22.33
C GLN A 171 3.14 20.97 21.59
N LEU A 172 1.94 20.65 22.08
CA LEU A 172 1.08 19.69 21.41
C LEU A 172 0.60 20.24 20.06
N ARG A 173 0.74 19.41 19.03
CA ARG A 173 0.11 19.63 17.71
C ARG A 173 -1.37 19.27 17.77
N ASP A 174 -2.14 19.71 16.78
CA ASP A 174 -3.60 19.60 16.82
C ASP A 174 -4.10 18.15 16.83
N HIS A 175 -3.47 17.24 16.09
CA HIS A 175 -3.80 15.81 16.15
C HIS A 175 -3.56 15.21 17.54
N GLN A 176 -2.53 15.68 18.25
CA GLN A 176 -2.24 15.23 19.63
C GLN A 176 -3.24 15.80 20.64
N LYS A 177 -3.70 17.05 20.45
CA LYS A 177 -4.78 17.64 21.27
C LYS A 177 -6.09 16.87 21.10
N ILE A 178 -6.43 16.49 19.86
CA ILE A 178 -7.61 15.67 19.56
C ILE A 178 -7.46 14.29 20.19
N ALA A 179 -6.30 13.64 20.04
CA ALA A 179 -6.01 12.35 20.67
C ALA A 179 -6.18 12.40 22.19
N LEU A 180 -5.59 13.41 22.84
CA LEU A 180 -5.74 13.64 24.28
C LEU A 180 -7.22 13.76 24.68
N LYS A 181 -7.99 14.59 23.98
CA LYS A 181 -9.42 14.79 24.26
C LYS A 181 -10.21 13.49 24.14
N ARG A 182 -10.05 12.77 23.02
CA ARG A 182 -10.77 11.53 22.72
C ARG A 182 -10.44 10.40 23.69
N VAL A 183 -9.16 10.24 24.03
CA VAL A 183 -8.72 9.22 25.00
C VAL A 183 -9.28 9.52 26.40
N VAL A 184 -9.20 10.78 26.85
CA VAL A 184 -9.77 11.19 28.15
C VAL A 184 -11.29 11.02 28.19
N GLU A 185 -12.00 11.31 27.11
CA GLU A 185 -13.45 11.09 27.01
C GLU A 185 -13.80 9.59 27.03
N GLY A 186 -13.12 8.78 26.21
CA GLY A 186 -13.38 7.33 26.14
C GLY A 186 -13.14 6.60 27.47
N PHE A 187 -12.14 7.02 28.23
CA PHE A 187 -11.86 6.44 29.54
C PHE A 187 -12.84 6.87 30.66
N LYS A 188 -13.83 7.73 30.38
CA LYS A 188 -14.95 7.95 31.31
C LYS A 188 -15.89 6.76 31.35
N GLU A 189 -16.04 6.05 30.23
CA GLU A 189 -16.98 4.94 30.06
C GLU A 189 -16.30 3.57 30.00
N ALA A 190 -15.00 3.54 29.71
CA ALA A 190 -14.21 2.31 29.60
C ALA A 190 -12.97 2.32 30.52
N ASP A 191 -12.49 1.12 30.86
CA ASP A 191 -11.23 0.91 31.56
C ASP A 191 -10.08 0.52 30.62
N ARG A 192 -10.39 0.21 29.37
CA ARG A 192 -9.42 -0.19 28.34
C ARG A 192 -9.69 0.55 27.05
N GLY A 193 -8.63 0.90 26.34
CA GLY A 193 -8.77 1.47 25.01
C GLY A 193 -7.47 1.50 24.23
N LYS A 194 -7.62 1.61 22.91
CA LYS A 194 -6.52 1.66 21.94
C LYS A 194 -6.30 3.08 21.42
N MET A 195 -5.04 3.47 21.27
CA MET A 195 -4.62 4.69 20.56
C MET A 195 -3.68 4.30 19.42
N ILE A 196 -4.18 4.37 18.19
CA ILE A 196 -3.44 3.99 16.99
C ILE A 196 -2.87 5.27 16.36
N MET A 197 -1.55 5.39 16.28
CA MET A 197 -0.92 6.55 15.64
C MET A 197 0.27 6.14 14.78
N ALA A 198 0.30 6.64 13.56
CA ALA A 198 1.42 6.45 12.62
C ALA A 198 2.78 6.75 13.27
N CYS A 199 3.81 6.01 12.88
CA CYS A 199 5.18 6.21 13.35
C CYS A 199 5.65 7.66 13.07
N GLY A 200 6.34 8.28 14.02
CA GLY A 200 6.84 9.67 13.88
C GLY A 200 5.84 10.77 14.25
N THR A 201 4.58 10.46 14.57
CA THR A 201 3.55 11.47 14.93
C THR A 201 3.55 11.88 16.42
N GLY A 202 4.46 11.34 17.23
CA GLY A 202 4.66 11.73 18.64
C GLY A 202 3.77 10.99 19.65
N LYS A 203 3.67 9.65 19.55
CA LYS A 203 2.94 8.79 20.52
C LYS A 203 3.41 8.98 21.96
N THR A 204 4.73 8.96 22.17
CA THR A 204 5.36 9.07 23.50
C THR A 204 5.02 10.38 24.19
N LEU A 205 5.15 11.53 23.50
CA LEU A 205 4.73 12.83 24.02
C LEU A 205 3.22 12.91 24.29
N THR A 206 2.39 12.34 23.40
CA THR A 206 0.94 12.35 23.56
C THR A 206 0.50 11.54 24.78
N SER A 207 1.11 10.38 25.01
CA SER A 207 0.83 9.52 26.17
C SER A 207 1.24 10.17 27.50
N LEU A 208 2.32 10.95 27.53
CA LEU A 208 2.68 11.78 28.69
C LEU A 208 1.57 12.77 29.03
N LYS A 209 1.05 13.52 28.05
CA LYS A 209 -0.01 14.51 28.28
C LYS A 209 -1.34 13.85 28.67
N ILE A 210 -1.60 12.64 28.19
CA ILE A 210 -2.73 11.82 28.66
C ILE A 210 -2.54 11.44 30.13
N ALA A 211 -1.34 10.96 30.52
CA ALA A 211 -1.02 10.62 31.90
C ALA A 211 -1.13 11.82 32.85
N GLU A 212 -0.62 13.00 32.46
CA GLU A 212 -0.74 14.24 33.22
C GLU A 212 -2.22 14.62 33.45
N LYS A 213 -3.08 14.44 32.44
CA LYS A 213 -4.49 14.81 32.50
C LYS A 213 -5.35 13.80 33.25
N MET A 214 -5.06 12.51 33.11
CA MET A 214 -5.85 11.42 33.68
C MET A 214 -5.42 11.01 35.08
N ALA A 215 -4.12 10.84 35.28
CA ALA A 215 -3.56 10.45 36.57
C ALA A 215 -3.16 11.70 37.35
N GLY A 216 -2.19 12.47 36.85
CA GLY A 216 -1.74 13.71 37.49
C GLY A 216 -0.95 13.48 38.80
N ALA A 217 -0.79 14.54 39.58
CA ALA A 217 -0.03 14.52 40.84
C ALA A 217 -0.68 13.61 41.90
N GLY A 218 0.13 12.91 42.70
CA GLY A 218 -0.33 11.96 43.71
C GLY A 218 -0.78 10.59 43.15
N LYS A 219 -0.76 10.41 41.82
CA LYS A 219 -1.17 9.16 41.17
C LYS A 219 0.02 8.35 40.63
N ARG A 220 -0.27 7.08 40.29
CA ARG A 220 0.73 6.10 39.86
C ARG A 220 0.48 5.64 38.43
N VAL A 221 1.53 5.69 37.61
CA VAL A 221 1.50 5.27 36.21
C VAL A 221 2.54 4.16 35.98
N LEU A 222 2.16 3.15 35.21
CA LEU A 222 3.07 2.13 34.70
C LEU A 222 3.22 2.31 33.18
N PHE A 223 4.44 2.47 32.70
CA PHE A 223 4.77 2.58 31.28
C PHE A 223 5.57 1.35 30.84
N LEU A 224 4.98 0.55 29.95
CA LEU A 224 5.55 -0.71 29.46
C LEU A 224 6.08 -0.58 28.03
N VAL A 225 7.29 -1.08 27.82
CA VAL A 225 8.01 -1.08 26.53
C VAL A 225 8.67 -2.43 26.24
N PRO A 226 9.00 -2.76 24.98
CA PRO A 226 9.60 -4.05 24.67
C PRO A 226 11.13 -4.13 24.89
N SER A 227 11.84 -3.01 24.87
CA SER A 227 13.31 -2.97 24.91
C SER A 227 13.85 -1.88 25.85
N LEU A 228 15.09 -2.06 26.32
CA LEU A 228 15.78 -1.09 27.20
C LEU A 228 16.06 0.24 26.50
N ALA A 229 16.33 0.22 25.19
CA ALA A 229 16.51 1.44 24.41
C ALA A 229 15.25 2.31 24.41
N LEU A 230 14.07 1.70 24.18
CA LEU A 230 12.79 2.41 24.26
C LEU A 230 12.44 2.85 25.68
N LEU A 231 12.85 2.08 26.70
CA LEU A 231 12.70 2.47 28.11
C LEU A 231 13.46 3.76 28.39
N SER A 232 14.74 3.81 28.03
CA SER A 232 15.59 4.98 28.20
C SER A 232 15.05 6.19 27.43
N GLN A 233 14.61 6.00 26.18
CA GLN A 233 14.02 7.05 25.37
C GLN A 233 12.73 7.61 26.00
N ALA A 234 11.80 6.74 26.41
CA ALA A 234 10.54 7.15 27.01
C ALA A 234 10.76 7.88 28.34
N LEU A 235 11.65 7.36 29.20
CA LEU A 235 11.94 7.95 30.50
C LEU A 235 12.62 9.32 30.36
N THR A 236 13.56 9.46 29.43
CA THR A 236 14.21 10.73 29.11
C THR A 236 13.19 11.75 28.60
N GLU A 237 12.41 11.39 27.58
CA GLU A 237 11.42 12.32 27.00
C GLU A 237 10.35 12.72 28.02
N TRP A 238 9.84 11.78 28.82
CA TRP A 238 8.84 12.08 29.83
C TRP A 238 9.37 13.01 30.92
N THR A 239 10.57 12.77 31.43
CA THR A 239 11.14 13.61 32.48
C THR A 239 11.46 15.02 32.01
N GLN A 240 11.90 15.19 30.77
CA GLN A 240 12.20 16.51 30.19
C GLN A 240 10.93 17.31 29.81
N GLU A 241 9.90 16.64 29.28
CA GLU A 241 8.71 17.29 28.71
C GLU A 241 7.52 17.41 29.71
N SER A 242 7.62 16.76 30.88
CA SER A 242 6.52 16.75 31.85
C SER A 242 6.25 18.12 32.45
N ALA A 243 4.99 18.56 32.47
CA ALA A 243 4.55 19.75 33.18
C ALA A 243 4.40 19.51 34.68
N ILE A 244 4.16 18.26 35.08
CA ILE A 244 4.01 17.84 36.49
C ILE A 244 5.34 17.23 36.97
N PRO A 245 5.81 17.52 38.19
CA PRO A 245 6.97 16.85 38.76
C PRO A 245 6.80 15.32 38.71
N LEU A 246 7.83 14.60 38.25
CA LEU A 246 7.81 13.13 38.17
C LEU A 246 8.68 12.50 39.25
N LYS A 247 8.23 11.36 39.78
CA LYS A 247 9.03 10.39 40.54
C LYS A 247 9.17 9.14 39.70
N SER A 248 10.28 9.06 38.97
CA SER A 248 10.50 8.03 37.95
C SER A 248 11.32 6.86 38.49
N PHE A 249 10.92 5.64 38.14
CA PHE A 249 11.62 4.40 38.47
C PHE A 249 11.84 3.56 37.21
N ALA A 250 13.04 3.01 37.01
CA ALA A 250 13.33 2.08 35.92
C ALA A 250 13.40 0.64 36.45
N VAL A 251 12.64 -0.27 35.84
CA VAL A 251 12.57 -1.69 36.22
C VAL A 251 13.04 -2.57 35.07
N CYS A 252 13.97 -3.47 35.39
CA CYS A 252 14.60 -4.40 34.45
C CYS A 252 14.57 -5.83 35.02
N SER A 253 14.88 -6.85 34.22
CA SER A 253 14.93 -8.25 34.65
C SER A 253 16.27 -8.89 34.30
N ASP A 254 16.80 -9.72 35.22
CA ASP A 254 18.08 -10.43 35.10
C ASP A 254 18.14 -11.48 33.98
N SER A 255 17.00 -11.88 33.40
CA SER A 255 16.93 -13.04 32.50
C SER A 255 17.70 -12.87 31.17
N ASP A 256 17.88 -11.63 30.72
CA ASP A 256 18.54 -11.26 29.45
C ASP A 256 19.79 -10.38 29.64
N VAL A 257 20.08 -9.98 30.88
CA VAL A 257 21.22 -9.11 31.21
C VAL A 257 22.39 -10.01 31.60
N GLY A 258 23.38 -10.15 30.71
CA GLY A 258 24.63 -10.85 31.02
C GLY A 258 24.72 -12.33 30.62
N LYS A 259 23.71 -12.90 29.95
CA LYS A 259 23.88 -14.20 29.28
C LYS A 259 24.53 -13.99 27.92
N LYS A 260 25.78 -14.47 27.77
CA LYS A 260 26.34 -14.77 26.43
C LYS A 260 25.48 -15.87 25.81
N HIS A 261 24.47 -15.49 25.03
CA HIS A 261 23.84 -16.44 24.13
C HIS A 261 24.85 -16.88 23.07
N ASN A 262 24.73 -18.11 22.58
CA ASN A 262 25.53 -18.61 21.47
C ASN A 262 25.49 -17.62 20.29
N THR A 263 26.56 -17.60 19.49
CA THR A 263 26.78 -16.74 18.32
C THR A 263 25.68 -16.75 17.24
N ASP A 264 24.59 -17.50 17.43
CA ASP A 264 23.44 -17.62 16.52
C ASP A 264 22.19 -16.85 16.98
N ASP A 265 22.19 -16.19 18.16
CA ASP A 265 21.03 -15.42 18.67
C ASP A 265 21.23 -13.90 18.50
N ASP A 266 20.73 -13.34 17.39
CA ASP A 266 20.87 -11.93 16.95
C ASP A 266 20.07 -10.90 17.80
N ARG A 267 19.92 -11.09 19.11
CA ARG A 267 19.17 -10.16 19.98
C ARG A 267 20.03 -8.96 20.39
N ILE A 268 19.42 -7.77 20.46
CA ILE A 268 20.08 -6.55 20.96
C ILE A 268 20.28 -6.69 22.47
N ILE A 269 21.52 -6.75 22.93
CA ILE A 269 21.86 -6.71 24.35
C ILE A 269 22.29 -5.28 24.66
N THR A 270 21.49 -4.56 25.44
CA THR A 270 21.87 -3.29 26.08
C THR A 270 22.13 -3.63 27.54
N GLY A 271 23.32 -3.33 28.06
CA GLY A 271 23.67 -3.59 29.45
C GLY A 271 22.88 -2.69 30.41
N ILE A 272 22.61 -3.13 31.66
CA ILE A 272 21.99 -2.26 32.67
C ILE A 272 22.90 -1.06 32.98
N SER A 273 24.23 -1.26 32.89
CA SER A 273 25.24 -0.21 33.08
C SER A 273 25.17 0.91 32.04
N GLU A 274 24.54 0.66 30.89
CA GLU A 274 24.35 1.62 29.79
C GLU A 274 23.14 2.53 29.99
N LEU A 275 22.31 2.28 31.02
CA LEU A 275 21.26 3.21 31.40
C LEU A 275 21.88 4.36 32.20
N GLN A 276 21.62 5.61 31.76
CA GLN A 276 21.96 6.82 32.53
C GLN A 276 21.14 6.93 33.84
N TYR A 277 20.24 6.00 34.11
CA TYR A 277 19.31 6.04 35.23
C TYR A 277 19.46 4.82 36.15
N PRO A 278 19.35 4.99 37.48
CA PRO A 278 19.27 3.87 38.40
C PRO A 278 18.12 2.93 38.09
N ALA A 279 18.43 1.73 37.61
CA ALA A 279 17.47 0.66 37.37
C ALA A 279 17.49 -0.36 38.52
N THR A 280 16.37 -1.03 38.75
CA THR A 280 16.25 -2.10 39.74
C THR A 280 15.67 -3.37 39.13
N THR A 281 16.25 -4.51 39.50
CA THR A 281 15.73 -5.85 39.21
C THR A 281 15.01 -6.47 40.41
N ASP A 282 15.03 -5.78 41.55
CA ASP A 282 14.54 -6.28 42.84
C ASP A 282 13.18 -5.66 43.21
N ALA A 283 12.20 -6.54 43.45
CA ALA A 283 10.84 -6.15 43.80
C ALA A 283 10.76 -5.46 45.17
N ASP A 284 11.61 -5.86 46.11
CA ASP A 284 11.64 -5.30 47.47
C ASP A 284 12.22 -3.87 47.49
N SER A 285 13.29 -3.64 46.75
CA SER A 285 13.86 -2.31 46.51
C SER A 285 12.83 -1.40 45.87
N LEU A 286 12.16 -1.86 44.80
CA LEU A 286 11.15 -1.08 44.08
C LEU A 286 10.02 -0.61 45.01
N ARG A 287 9.37 -1.52 45.75
CA ARG A 287 8.25 -1.15 46.62
C ARG A 287 8.66 -0.21 47.76
N LYS A 288 9.85 -0.41 48.35
CA LYS A 288 10.37 0.44 49.44
C LYS A 288 10.66 1.85 48.95
N GLN A 289 11.30 1.97 47.79
CA GLN A 289 11.62 3.28 47.21
C GLN A 289 10.34 4.03 46.79
N ILE A 290 9.38 3.35 46.15
CA ILE A 290 8.09 3.96 45.81
C ILE A 290 7.35 4.40 47.06
N ALA A 291 7.27 3.57 48.11
CA ALA A 291 6.60 3.94 49.36
C ALA A 291 7.24 5.15 50.05
N LYS A 292 8.56 5.31 49.95
CA LYS A 292 9.30 6.42 50.58
C LYS A 292 9.26 7.71 49.77
N LEU A 293 9.29 7.63 48.44
CA LEU A 293 9.44 8.78 47.54
C LEU A 293 8.13 9.26 46.92
N HIS A 294 7.06 8.49 47.05
CA HIS A 294 5.72 8.90 46.63
C HIS A 294 5.29 10.17 47.36
N SER A 295 4.67 11.09 46.64
CA SER A 295 4.23 12.37 47.17
C SER A 295 2.99 12.87 46.42
N ASP A 296 2.16 13.65 47.10
CA ASP A 296 0.90 14.18 46.54
C ASP A 296 1.12 15.30 45.51
N ASP A 297 2.32 15.89 45.47
CA ASP A 297 2.74 16.96 44.57
C ASP A 297 3.39 16.46 43.26
N ALA A 298 3.64 15.16 43.14
CA ALA A 298 4.32 14.56 41.99
C ALA A 298 3.60 13.32 41.46
N MET A 299 3.71 13.07 40.15
CA MET A 299 3.23 11.83 39.54
C MET A 299 4.31 10.75 39.67
N THR A 300 3.93 9.59 40.21
CA THR A 300 4.84 8.44 40.34
C THR A 300 4.77 7.58 39.09
N VAL A 301 5.89 7.39 38.38
CA VAL A 301 5.92 6.66 37.12
C VAL A 301 6.94 5.53 37.17
N VAL A 302 6.47 4.30 36.92
CA VAL A 302 7.33 3.12 36.78
C VAL A 302 7.49 2.83 35.29
N PHE A 303 8.70 2.94 34.77
CA PHE A 303 9.06 2.53 33.42
C PHE A 303 9.64 1.13 33.48
N SER A 304 9.07 0.21 32.72
CA SER A 304 9.45 -1.20 32.78
C SER A 304 9.46 -1.84 31.40
N THR A 305 10.32 -2.81 31.19
CA THR A 305 10.16 -3.70 30.04
C THR A 305 9.02 -4.69 30.28
N TYR A 306 8.41 -5.23 29.22
CA TYR A 306 7.42 -6.32 29.36
C TYR A 306 8.01 -7.56 30.06
N HIS A 307 9.27 -7.89 29.82
CA HIS A 307 9.94 -9.02 30.46
C HIS A 307 10.03 -8.87 31.99
N SER A 308 10.03 -7.64 32.50
CA SER A 308 10.14 -7.34 33.93
C SER A 308 8.80 -7.24 34.66
N ILE A 309 7.69 -7.60 34.00
CA ILE A 309 6.35 -7.66 34.61
C ILE A 309 6.33 -8.54 35.87
N SER A 310 7.09 -9.63 35.90
CA SER A 310 7.20 -10.52 37.07
C SER A 310 7.78 -9.82 38.31
N VAL A 311 8.65 -8.82 38.13
CA VAL A 311 9.20 -8.00 39.23
C VAL A 311 8.10 -7.12 39.82
N ILE A 312 7.29 -6.49 38.96
CA ILE A 312 6.16 -5.65 39.37
C ILE A 312 5.09 -6.50 40.07
N HIS A 313 4.77 -7.67 39.52
CA HIS A 313 3.83 -8.61 40.11
C HIS A 313 4.25 -8.99 41.54
N ARG A 314 5.50 -9.41 41.73
CA ARG A 314 6.05 -9.72 43.06
C ARG A 314 5.98 -8.51 44.01
N ALA A 315 6.26 -7.31 43.51
CA ALA A 315 6.16 -6.09 44.32
C ALA A 315 4.71 -5.80 44.77
N GLN A 316 3.70 -6.11 43.94
CA GLN A 316 2.28 -5.98 44.27
C GLN A 316 1.76 -7.09 45.21
N GLN A 317 2.42 -8.26 45.23
CA GLN A 317 2.06 -9.41 46.07
C GLN A 317 2.76 -9.42 47.45
N ALA A 318 3.68 -8.50 47.71
CA ALA A 318 4.44 -8.47 48.96
C ALA A 318 3.53 -8.33 50.20
N GLU A 319 3.77 -9.14 51.23
CA GLU A 319 2.96 -9.15 52.46
C GLU A 319 3.02 -7.84 53.25
N LYS A 320 4.16 -7.12 53.19
CA LYS A 320 4.39 -5.87 53.91
C LYS A 320 4.60 -4.72 52.92
N HIS A 321 3.78 -3.68 53.01
CA HIS A 321 3.81 -2.51 52.12
C HIS A 321 3.83 -2.90 50.63
N PRO A 322 2.79 -3.60 50.12
CA PRO A 322 2.70 -3.95 48.72
C PRO A 322 2.68 -2.71 47.83
N LEU A 323 3.22 -2.83 46.63
CA LEU A 323 3.07 -1.80 45.60
C LEU A 323 1.57 -1.61 45.29
N PRO A 324 1.01 -0.39 45.42
CA PRO A 324 -0.40 -0.16 45.16
C PRO A 324 -0.79 -0.40 43.69
N THR A 325 -2.10 -0.44 43.45
CA THR A 325 -2.67 -0.51 42.09
C THR A 325 -2.28 0.75 41.30
N PHE A 326 -1.96 0.60 40.01
CA PHE A 326 -1.69 1.73 39.13
C PHE A 326 -3.00 2.41 38.69
N ASP A 327 -3.03 3.74 38.66
CA ASP A 327 -4.19 4.50 38.16
C ASP A 327 -4.27 4.38 36.63
N LEU A 328 -3.12 4.37 35.95
CA LEU A 328 -3.01 4.20 34.50
C LEU A 328 -1.84 3.29 34.13
N ILE A 329 -2.09 2.30 33.27
CA ILE A 329 -1.06 1.50 32.61
C ILE A 329 -1.03 1.91 31.14
N ILE A 330 0.15 2.19 30.61
CA ILE A 330 0.39 2.52 29.22
C ILE A 330 1.25 1.42 28.62
N CYS A 331 0.74 0.80 27.56
CA CYS A 331 1.37 -0.31 26.87
C CYS A 331 1.86 0.18 25.50
N ASP A 332 3.15 0.52 25.39
CA ASP A 332 3.75 0.89 24.10
C ASP A 332 4.06 -0.36 23.26
N GLU A 333 4.07 -0.17 21.94
CA GLU A 333 4.18 -1.25 20.97
C GLU A 333 3.24 -2.43 21.25
N ALA A 334 1.98 -2.09 21.54
CA ALA A 334 0.95 -3.04 21.96
C ALA A 334 0.70 -4.19 20.97
N HIS A 335 1.09 -4.06 19.70
CA HIS A 335 1.03 -5.16 18.74
C HIS A 335 1.90 -6.37 19.11
N ARG A 336 2.88 -6.20 20.02
CA ARG A 336 3.69 -7.32 20.55
C ARG A 336 2.97 -8.11 21.64
N THR A 337 1.88 -7.57 22.19
CA THR A 337 1.10 -8.20 23.27
C THR A 337 0.11 -9.25 22.76
N THR A 338 0.01 -9.47 21.44
CA THR A 338 -0.95 -10.40 20.84
C THR A 338 -0.59 -11.88 20.92
N GLY A 339 0.46 -12.23 21.68
CA GLY A 339 1.19 -13.50 21.61
C GLY A 339 0.33 -14.78 21.56
N ALA A 340 0.98 -15.88 21.13
CA ALA A 340 0.39 -17.21 21.14
C ALA A 340 0.77 -17.93 22.43
N THR A 341 -0.21 -18.36 23.21
CA THR A 341 -0.01 -19.24 24.37
C THR A 341 -0.39 -20.66 23.95
N PHE A 342 0.56 -21.59 24.05
CA PHE A 342 0.33 -23.02 23.79
C PHE A 342 -0.04 -23.74 25.08
N ASP A 343 -0.91 -24.75 24.99
CA ASP A 343 -1.34 -25.53 26.15
C ASP A 343 -0.14 -26.20 26.84
N GLY A 344 0.08 -25.88 28.12
CA GLY A 344 1.17 -26.42 28.94
C GLY A 344 2.42 -25.53 29.04
N GLU A 345 2.50 -24.41 28.33
CA GLU A 345 3.59 -23.42 28.45
C GLU A 345 3.18 -22.22 29.33
N GLU A 346 4.15 -21.62 30.05
CA GLU A 346 3.91 -20.39 30.79
C GLU A 346 3.57 -19.22 29.84
N GLU A 347 2.56 -18.42 30.20
CA GLU A 347 2.19 -17.23 29.42
C GLU A 347 3.39 -16.31 29.22
N SER A 348 3.67 -15.96 27.96
CA SER A 348 4.67 -14.95 27.60
C SER A 348 4.45 -13.66 28.40
N SER A 349 5.51 -13.02 28.89
CA SER A 349 5.43 -11.76 29.63
C SER A 349 4.66 -10.67 28.87
N PHE A 350 4.64 -10.72 27.54
CA PHE A 350 3.88 -9.81 26.68
C PHE A 350 2.36 -9.97 26.79
N VAL A 351 1.85 -11.16 27.13
CA VAL A 351 0.42 -11.45 27.27
C VAL A 351 -0.08 -11.16 28.71
N GLN A 352 0.80 -11.34 29.71
CA GLN A 352 0.48 -11.13 31.13
C GLN A 352 -0.05 -9.72 31.44
N VAL A 353 0.27 -8.72 30.61
CA VAL A 353 -0.24 -7.35 30.75
C VAL A 353 -1.76 -7.25 30.66
N HIS A 354 -2.44 -8.19 29.99
CA HIS A 354 -3.90 -8.20 29.88
C HIS A 354 -4.60 -8.65 31.16
N ASN A 355 -3.89 -9.32 32.06
CA ASN A 355 -4.46 -9.90 33.26
C ASN A 355 -4.29 -8.98 34.48
N ASN A 356 -5.39 -8.66 35.16
CA ASN A 356 -5.36 -7.83 36.38
C ASN A 356 -4.86 -8.61 37.61
N THR A 357 -4.83 -9.95 37.56
CA THR A 357 -4.20 -10.75 38.62
C THR A 357 -2.67 -10.65 38.57
N CYS A 358 -2.11 -10.53 37.36
CA CYS A 358 -0.69 -10.32 37.13
C CYS A 358 -0.26 -8.88 37.45
N ILE A 359 -0.93 -7.88 36.85
CA ILE A 359 -0.61 -6.46 37.10
C ILE A 359 -1.89 -5.70 37.40
N LYS A 360 -2.05 -5.26 38.65
CA LYS A 360 -3.23 -4.48 39.06
C LYS A 360 -3.15 -3.07 38.48
N GLY A 361 -4.11 -2.70 37.63
CA GLY A 361 -4.29 -1.34 37.12
C GLY A 361 -5.76 -0.98 36.93
N THR A 362 -6.08 0.29 37.15
CA THR A 362 -7.46 0.81 37.01
C THR A 362 -7.82 1.02 35.54
N LYS A 363 -6.93 1.67 34.77
CA LYS A 363 -7.13 1.88 33.33
C LYS A 363 -5.91 1.45 32.53
N ARG A 364 -6.14 1.01 31.28
CA ARG A 364 -5.08 0.53 30.38
C ARG A 364 -5.21 1.14 28.99
N LEU A 365 -4.17 1.87 28.57
CA LEU A 365 -4.05 2.44 27.23
C LEU A 365 -3.06 1.62 26.40
N TYR A 366 -3.56 1.01 25.33
CA TYR A 366 -2.75 0.26 24.37
C TYR A 366 -2.42 1.15 23.19
N MET A 367 -1.14 1.38 22.93
CA MET A 367 -0.71 2.27 21.86
C MET A 367 0.21 1.58 20.87
N THR A 368 -0.03 1.83 19.57
CA THR A 368 0.77 1.25 18.50
C THR A 368 0.59 2.02 17.19
N ALA A 369 1.52 1.86 16.24
CA ALA A 369 1.28 2.24 14.84
C ALA A 369 0.66 1.10 14.01
N THR A 370 0.89 -0.15 14.41
CA THR A 370 0.69 -1.32 13.55
C THR A 370 -0.16 -2.37 14.27
N PRO A 371 -1.48 -2.16 14.40
CA PRO A 371 -2.33 -3.11 15.10
C PRO A 371 -2.30 -4.48 14.41
N ARG A 372 -2.16 -5.56 15.19
CA ARG A 372 -2.20 -6.93 14.67
C ARG A 372 -3.61 -7.51 14.78
N ILE A 373 -4.26 -7.64 13.63
CA ILE A 373 -5.62 -8.18 13.49
C ILE A 373 -5.51 -9.57 12.85
N TYR A 374 -6.20 -10.55 13.44
CA TYR A 374 -6.25 -11.92 12.93
C TYR A 374 -7.68 -12.25 12.48
N GLY A 375 -7.82 -12.84 11.28
CA GLY A 375 -9.10 -13.31 10.73
C GLY A 375 -9.61 -14.56 11.45
N GLU A 376 -10.87 -14.93 11.21
CA GLU A 376 -11.54 -16.04 11.92
C GLU A 376 -10.82 -17.40 11.75
N ASP A 377 -10.18 -17.64 10.61
CA ASP A 377 -9.50 -18.92 10.33
C ASP A 377 -8.25 -19.14 11.19
N ALA A 378 -7.55 -18.07 11.57
CA ALA A 378 -6.39 -18.16 12.47
C ALA A 378 -6.79 -18.45 13.92
N ARG A 379 -8.05 -18.18 14.30
CA ARG A 379 -8.59 -18.42 15.66
C ARG A 379 -9.02 -19.87 15.89
N LYS A 380 -9.08 -20.70 14.84
CA LYS A 380 -9.56 -22.09 14.89
C LYS A 380 -8.46 -23.14 15.07
N VAL A 381 -7.20 -22.72 15.24
CA VAL A 381 -6.09 -23.67 15.49
C VAL A 381 -6.23 -24.24 16.91
N GLU A 382 -6.50 -25.54 17.02
CA GLU A 382 -6.62 -26.24 18.32
C GLU A 382 -5.33 -26.11 19.14
N ASN A 383 -5.46 -25.91 20.46
CA ASN A 383 -4.38 -25.79 21.47
C ASN A 383 -3.50 -24.51 21.40
N VAL A 384 -3.96 -23.43 20.74
CA VAL A 384 -3.28 -22.11 20.73
C VAL A 384 -4.25 -20.99 21.09
N THR A 385 -4.01 -20.29 22.19
CA THR A 385 -4.74 -19.06 22.54
C THR A 385 -4.02 -17.86 21.94
N LEU A 386 -4.63 -17.22 20.94
CA LEU A 386 -4.16 -15.96 20.34
C LEU A 386 -4.90 -14.77 20.96
N CYS A 387 -4.20 -13.66 21.20
CA CYS A 387 -4.80 -12.41 21.72
C CYS A 387 -4.87 -11.33 20.63
N PRO A 388 -5.84 -11.36 19.70
CA PRO A 388 -5.86 -10.43 18.59
C PRO A 388 -6.28 -9.01 19.02
N MET A 389 -5.73 -7.95 18.41
CA MET A 389 -6.06 -6.56 18.81
C MET A 389 -7.47 -6.08 18.44
N ASN A 390 -8.24 -6.89 17.72
CA ASN A 390 -9.67 -6.68 17.48
C ASN A 390 -10.56 -7.30 18.58
N ASP A 391 -9.97 -7.93 19.60
CA ASP A 391 -10.70 -8.34 20.80
C ASP A 391 -10.88 -7.15 21.76
N GLU A 392 -12.10 -6.59 21.78
CA GLU A 392 -12.45 -5.47 22.66
C GLU A 392 -12.40 -5.82 24.14
N THR A 393 -12.50 -7.09 24.53
CA THR A 393 -12.45 -7.50 25.94
C THR A 393 -11.03 -7.34 26.51
N LEU A 394 -10.01 -7.63 25.69
CA LEU A 394 -8.61 -7.55 26.09
C LEU A 394 -8.02 -6.14 25.89
N TYR A 395 -8.34 -5.49 24.77
CA TYR A 395 -7.73 -4.22 24.35
C TYR A 395 -8.63 -2.99 24.48
N GLY A 396 -9.95 -3.19 24.61
CA GLY A 396 -10.93 -2.09 24.56
C GLY A 396 -11.15 -1.53 23.15
N LYS A 397 -12.01 -0.52 23.06
CA LYS A 397 -12.35 0.16 21.81
C LYS A 397 -11.21 1.04 21.30
N GLU A 398 -11.24 1.38 20.02
CA GLU A 398 -10.34 2.38 19.43
C GLU A 398 -10.79 3.78 19.85
N LEU A 399 -10.02 4.40 20.73
CA LEU A 399 -10.32 5.74 21.26
C LEU A 399 -9.87 6.83 20.29
N TYR A 400 -8.77 6.61 19.59
CA TYR A 400 -8.24 7.53 18.60
C TYR A 400 -7.37 6.79 17.58
N THR A 401 -7.53 7.15 16.30
CA THR A 401 -6.73 6.63 15.19
C THR A 401 -6.26 7.80 14.33
N ILE A 402 -4.97 7.82 14.00
CA ILE A 402 -4.42 8.62 12.90
C ILE A 402 -3.58 7.69 12.02
N THR A 403 -4.06 7.48 10.79
CA THR A 403 -3.42 6.59 9.82
C THR A 403 -2.19 7.25 9.22
N PHE A 404 -1.38 6.47 8.51
CA PHE A 404 -0.23 7.00 7.78
C PHE A 404 -0.66 7.98 6.68
N SER A 405 -1.67 7.61 5.90
CA SER A 405 -2.25 8.42 4.82
C SER A 405 -2.71 9.80 5.32
N GLU A 406 -3.38 9.82 6.47
CA GLU A 406 -3.81 11.05 7.13
C GLU A 406 -2.64 11.88 7.69
N ALA A 407 -1.62 11.23 8.25
CA ALA A 407 -0.44 11.94 8.75
C ALA A 407 0.31 12.67 7.62
N VAL A 408 0.44 12.06 6.44
CA VAL A 408 1.04 12.69 5.26
C VAL A 408 0.16 13.82 4.72
N SER A 409 -1.15 13.62 4.59
CA SER A 409 -2.06 14.67 4.09
C SER A 409 -2.09 15.91 4.98
N ARG A 410 -1.94 15.72 6.30
CA ARG A 410 -1.80 16.80 7.29
C ARG A 410 -0.38 17.36 7.41
N LYS A 411 0.56 16.95 6.56
CA LYS A 411 1.97 17.37 6.57
C LYS A 411 2.68 17.11 7.91
N LEU A 412 2.29 16.05 8.61
CA LEU A 412 2.94 15.60 9.85
C LEU A 412 4.14 14.68 9.55
N LEU A 413 4.14 14.06 8.36
CA LEU A 413 5.18 13.21 7.80
C LEU A 413 5.41 13.60 6.34
N VAL A 414 6.60 13.31 5.79
CA VAL A 414 6.82 13.36 4.34
C VAL A 414 6.24 12.10 3.69
N ASP A 415 5.84 12.20 2.42
CA ASP A 415 5.45 11.00 1.66
C ASP A 415 6.68 10.16 1.29
N TYR A 416 6.47 8.99 0.70
CA TYR A 416 7.53 8.09 0.33
C TYR A 416 7.45 7.60 -1.12
N LYS A 417 8.60 7.24 -1.69
CA LYS A 417 8.75 6.60 -3.00
C LYS A 417 9.45 5.25 -2.86
N VAL A 418 8.84 4.20 -3.40
CA VAL A 418 9.41 2.84 -3.43
C VAL A 418 10.16 2.66 -4.75
N ILE A 419 11.42 2.25 -4.68
CA ILE A 419 12.27 2.00 -5.86
C ILE A 419 12.62 0.52 -5.89
N VAL A 420 12.12 -0.20 -6.88
CA VAL A 420 12.46 -1.61 -7.13
C VAL A 420 13.44 -1.68 -8.29
N LEU A 421 14.67 -2.12 -8.00
CA LEU A 421 15.74 -2.22 -9.00
C LEU A 421 15.96 -3.68 -9.34
N ALA A 422 15.67 -4.06 -10.59
CA ALA A 422 15.89 -5.40 -11.09
C ALA A 422 17.21 -5.42 -11.88
N ILE A 423 18.21 -6.14 -11.39
CA ILE A 423 19.61 -6.03 -11.83
C ILE A 423 20.04 -7.36 -12.43
N GLU A 424 20.43 -7.37 -13.70
CA GLU A 424 20.93 -8.58 -14.33
C GLU A 424 22.33 -8.92 -13.83
N GLU A 425 22.51 -10.15 -13.34
CA GLU A 425 23.80 -10.63 -12.84
C GLU A 425 24.90 -10.55 -13.92
N SER A 426 24.55 -10.81 -15.19
CA SER A 426 25.49 -10.81 -16.31
C SER A 426 26.05 -9.40 -16.61
N HIS A 427 25.22 -8.38 -16.45
CA HIS A 427 25.57 -6.97 -16.66
C HIS A 427 26.60 -6.50 -15.62
N VAL A 428 26.40 -6.88 -14.34
CA VAL A 428 27.29 -6.55 -13.24
C VAL A 428 28.61 -7.32 -13.35
N ASN A 429 28.54 -8.62 -13.67
CA ASN A 429 29.72 -9.48 -13.78
C ASN A 429 30.71 -8.96 -14.84
N ARG A 430 30.22 -8.43 -15.97
CA ARG A 430 31.09 -7.88 -17.02
C ARG A 430 31.85 -6.62 -16.57
N ARG A 431 31.22 -5.77 -15.75
CA ARG A 431 31.80 -4.51 -15.28
C ARG A 431 32.73 -4.68 -14.08
N LEU A 432 32.51 -5.72 -13.28
CA LEU A 432 33.26 -6.00 -12.04
C LEU A 432 34.15 -7.25 -12.14
N GLN A 433 34.42 -7.73 -13.36
CA GLN A 433 35.12 -8.99 -13.60
C GLN A 433 36.47 -9.07 -12.86
N ASP A 434 37.25 -7.99 -12.88
CA ASP A 434 38.56 -7.93 -12.23
C ASP A 434 38.47 -8.14 -10.71
N MET A 435 37.49 -7.52 -10.04
CA MET A 435 37.30 -7.63 -8.59
C MET A 435 36.66 -8.95 -8.17
N LEU A 436 35.77 -9.51 -9.01
CA LEU A 436 35.12 -10.79 -8.75
C LEU A 436 36.06 -11.99 -9.00
N SER A 437 37.12 -11.80 -9.78
CA SER A 437 38.11 -12.84 -10.11
C SER A 437 39.25 -12.97 -9.09
N ASP A 438 39.38 -12.01 -8.18
CA ASP A 438 40.43 -12.01 -7.16
C ASP A 438 40.19 -13.09 -6.09
N GLN A 439 41.14 -14.02 -5.93
CA GLN A 439 41.03 -15.16 -4.99
C GLN A 439 40.96 -14.74 -3.53
N GLY A 440 41.33 -13.49 -3.20
CA GLY A 440 41.20 -12.91 -1.86
C GLY A 440 39.82 -12.33 -1.54
N ASN A 441 38.91 -12.21 -2.52
CA ASN A 441 37.63 -11.53 -2.35
C ASN A 441 36.50 -12.52 -2.01
N SER A 442 35.76 -12.25 -0.92
CA SER A 442 34.61 -13.05 -0.49
C SER A 442 33.27 -12.57 -1.08
N LEU A 443 33.28 -11.46 -1.83
CA LEU A 443 32.11 -10.83 -2.42
C LEU A 443 31.50 -11.70 -3.53
N LYS A 444 30.21 -11.99 -3.41
CA LYS A 444 29.45 -12.65 -4.47
C LYS A 444 28.86 -11.64 -5.45
N VAL A 445 28.64 -12.10 -6.70
CA VAL A 445 28.03 -11.27 -7.75
C VAL A 445 26.65 -10.73 -7.32
N ASP A 446 25.87 -11.52 -6.58
CA ASP A 446 24.58 -11.11 -6.01
C ASP A 446 24.70 -9.91 -5.03
N ASP A 447 25.72 -9.90 -4.16
CA ASP A 447 25.94 -8.80 -3.22
C ASP A 447 26.46 -7.55 -3.96
N ALA A 448 27.36 -7.74 -4.93
CA ALA A 448 27.86 -6.66 -5.78
C ALA A 448 26.72 -6.00 -6.59
N ALA A 449 25.83 -6.81 -7.17
CA ALA A 449 24.65 -6.33 -7.87
C ALA A 449 23.74 -5.52 -6.95
N LYS A 450 23.47 -6.00 -5.72
CA LYS A 450 22.68 -5.23 -4.75
C LYS A 450 23.30 -3.88 -4.39
N ILE A 451 24.62 -3.82 -4.22
CA ILE A 451 25.35 -2.55 -3.97
C ILE A 451 25.17 -1.60 -5.16
N VAL A 452 25.38 -2.07 -6.39
CA VAL A 452 25.20 -1.26 -7.61
C VAL A 452 23.77 -0.72 -7.72
N GLY A 453 22.77 -1.56 -7.44
CA GLY A 453 21.38 -1.14 -7.39
C GLY A 453 21.13 -0.04 -6.37
N CYS A 454 21.58 -0.25 -5.13
CA CYS A 454 21.46 0.76 -4.09
C CYS A 454 22.13 2.08 -4.48
N TRP A 455 23.33 2.03 -5.05
CA TRP A 455 24.03 3.23 -5.52
C TRP A 455 23.23 3.97 -6.60
N LYS A 456 22.71 3.29 -7.64
CA LYS A 456 21.89 3.95 -8.68
C LYS A 456 20.66 4.64 -8.11
N ALA A 457 19.97 4.01 -7.15
CA ALA A 457 18.85 4.66 -6.47
C ALA A 457 19.29 5.85 -5.62
N LEU A 458 20.38 5.71 -4.85
CA LEU A 458 20.90 6.77 -3.98
C LEU A 458 21.38 7.99 -4.78
N SER A 459 21.99 7.76 -5.94
CA SER A 459 22.42 8.81 -6.88
C SER A 459 21.27 9.39 -7.72
N LYS A 460 20.09 8.77 -7.65
CA LYS A 460 18.91 9.06 -8.47
C LYS A 460 19.14 8.96 -9.98
N GLN A 461 20.16 8.21 -10.39
CA GLN A 461 20.51 8.02 -11.79
C GLN A 461 19.42 7.23 -12.52
N GLY A 462 18.81 7.85 -13.53
CA GLY A 462 17.74 7.25 -14.33
C GLY A 462 16.40 7.10 -13.59
N LEU A 463 16.21 7.78 -12.47
CA LEU A 463 14.91 7.87 -11.79
C LEU A 463 14.06 8.99 -12.40
N PHE A 464 12.74 8.78 -12.44
CA PHE A 464 11.79 9.83 -12.75
C PHE A 464 11.79 10.92 -11.66
N THR A 465 12.24 12.10 -12.04
CA THR A 465 12.22 13.34 -11.26
C THR A 465 11.25 14.27 -11.96
N GLY A 466 9.99 14.33 -11.51
CA GLY A 466 8.88 15.00 -12.22
C GLY A 466 8.98 16.52 -12.38
N ASN A 467 10.18 17.09 -12.49
CA ASN A 467 10.54 18.42 -12.98
C ASN A 467 12.03 18.40 -13.38
N GLU A 468 12.41 19.11 -14.46
CA GLU A 468 13.75 19.20 -15.09
C GLU A 468 14.89 19.76 -14.19
N GLN A 469 14.71 19.84 -12.86
CA GLN A 469 15.81 20.10 -11.94
C GLN A 469 16.52 18.79 -11.60
N LEU A 470 17.81 18.69 -11.95
CA LEU A 470 18.74 17.64 -11.51
C LEU A 470 18.48 17.32 -10.03
N ALA A 471 17.89 16.16 -9.74
CA ALA A 471 17.53 15.82 -8.38
C ALA A 471 18.78 15.53 -7.56
N GLU A 472 18.99 16.29 -6.48
CA GLU A 472 20.14 16.10 -5.60
C GLU A 472 20.22 14.66 -5.08
N PRO A 473 21.42 14.05 -5.03
CA PRO A 473 21.61 12.69 -4.53
C PRO A 473 21.22 12.57 -3.05
N MET A 474 20.84 11.37 -2.64
CA MET A 474 20.55 11.06 -1.25
C MET A 474 21.85 11.09 -0.44
N LYS A 475 21.82 11.64 0.79
CA LYS A 475 23.02 11.81 1.63
C LYS A 475 23.10 10.78 2.74
N ARG A 476 21.98 10.23 3.20
CA ARG A 476 21.94 9.36 4.39
C ARG A 476 21.01 8.16 4.18
N ALA A 477 21.54 6.95 4.37
CA ALA A 477 20.76 5.73 4.26
C ALA A 477 21.06 4.69 5.35
N VAL A 478 20.09 3.81 5.64
CA VAL A 478 20.26 2.66 6.52
C VAL A 478 20.04 1.38 5.73
N ALA A 479 20.99 0.43 5.80
CA ALA A 479 20.92 -0.83 5.08
C ALA A 479 20.59 -2.00 6.01
N PHE A 480 19.56 -2.78 5.68
CA PHE A 480 19.11 -3.92 6.47
C PHE A 480 19.58 -5.25 5.86
N CYS A 481 20.49 -5.92 6.58
CA CYS A 481 21.12 -7.18 6.17
C CYS A 481 20.57 -8.39 6.96
N GLN A 482 21.04 -9.59 6.58
CA GLN A 482 20.60 -10.88 7.14
C GLN A 482 21.49 -11.39 8.27
N VAL A 483 22.81 -11.25 8.12
CA VAL A 483 23.81 -11.75 9.08
C VAL A 483 24.87 -10.69 9.32
N ILE A 484 25.55 -10.79 10.47
CA ILE A 484 26.59 -9.84 10.85
C ILE A 484 27.90 -10.18 10.15
N GLU A 485 28.33 -11.45 10.22
CA GLU A 485 29.63 -11.90 9.75
C GLU A 485 29.62 -12.39 8.29
N PRO A 486 30.70 -12.17 7.51
CA PRO A 486 30.83 -12.66 6.14
C PRO A 486 30.92 -14.20 6.05
N ASN A 487 31.54 -14.85 7.04
CA ASN A 487 31.84 -16.28 7.03
C ASN A 487 30.71 -17.15 7.60
N TYR A 488 29.50 -17.01 7.07
CA TYR A 488 28.34 -17.82 7.49
C TYR A 488 28.47 -19.29 7.05
N LYS A 489 28.44 -20.24 8.00
CA LYS A 489 28.66 -21.69 7.77
C LYS A 489 27.44 -22.47 7.26
N GLY A 490 26.34 -21.82 6.89
CA GLY A 490 25.13 -22.52 6.41
C GLY A 490 25.14 -22.79 4.90
N ASN A 491 24.27 -23.72 4.47
CA ASN A 491 24.18 -24.17 3.07
C ASN A 491 23.66 -23.12 2.07
N LYS A 492 23.17 -21.96 2.54
CA LYS A 492 22.62 -20.87 1.72
C LYS A 492 23.37 -19.57 1.98
N HIS A 493 23.66 -18.84 0.91
CA HIS A 493 24.24 -17.50 0.99
C HIS A 493 23.34 -16.56 1.81
N LYS A 494 23.96 -15.70 2.62
CA LYS A 494 23.27 -14.66 3.39
C LYS A 494 24.06 -13.36 3.28
N VAL A 495 23.36 -12.24 3.09
CA VAL A 495 23.98 -10.92 2.96
C VAL A 495 24.51 -10.47 4.33
N SER A 496 25.82 -10.26 4.40
CA SER A 496 26.54 -9.82 5.61
C SER A 496 26.59 -8.30 5.70
N SER A 497 26.25 -7.73 6.86
CA SER A 497 26.33 -6.28 7.06
C SER A 497 27.78 -5.78 7.08
N LYS A 498 28.71 -6.51 7.70
CA LYS A 498 30.14 -6.16 7.69
C LYS A 498 30.71 -6.17 6.27
N LEU A 499 30.40 -7.21 5.49
CA LEU A 499 30.86 -7.30 4.09
C LEU A 499 30.32 -6.16 3.24
N ILE A 500 29.03 -5.82 3.40
CA ILE A 500 28.42 -4.68 2.70
C ILE A 500 29.13 -3.39 3.10
N SER A 501 29.37 -3.15 4.39
CA SER A 501 30.09 -1.96 4.87
C SER A 501 31.50 -1.85 4.30
N GLU A 502 32.24 -2.95 4.25
CA GLU A 502 33.63 -2.99 3.76
C GLU A 502 33.70 -2.77 2.24
N MET A 503 32.78 -3.38 1.48
CA MET A 503 32.86 -3.44 0.02
C MET A 503 32.04 -2.36 -0.70
N PHE A 504 31.10 -1.68 -0.04
CA PHE A 504 30.16 -0.77 -0.72
C PHE A 504 30.88 0.27 -1.59
N GLY A 505 31.81 1.03 -0.98
CA GLY A 505 32.54 2.09 -1.69
C GLY A 505 33.41 1.54 -2.82
N ALA A 506 34.13 0.45 -2.58
CA ALA A 506 35.02 -0.16 -3.57
C ALA A 506 34.27 -0.65 -4.81
N VAL A 507 33.14 -1.35 -4.61
CA VAL A 507 32.28 -1.86 -5.69
C VAL A 507 31.71 -0.70 -6.51
N VAL A 508 31.22 0.35 -5.83
CA VAL A 508 30.68 1.55 -6.51
C VAL A 508 31.76 2.23 -7.35
N SER A 509 32.94 2.49 -6.80
CA SER A 509 34.02 3.16 -7.53
C SER A 509 34.46 2.38 -8.76
N GLN A 510 34.63 1.06 -8.66
CA GLN A 510 35.01 0.26 -9.81
C GLN A 510 33.90 0.20 -10.87
N TYR A 511 32.65 0.08 -10.45
CA TYR A 511 31.52 0.12 -11.37
C TYR A 511 31.43 1.46 -12.11
N GLN A 512 31.61 2.58 -11.39
CA GLN A 512 31.64 3.93 -11.97
C GLN A 512 32.77 4.08 -13.00
N GLU A 513 33.96 3.57 -12.71
CA GLU A 513 35.08 3.60 -13.66
C GLU A 513 34.80 2.77 -14.92
N ALA A 514 34.23 1.58 -14.76
CA ALA A 514 33.82 0.74 -15.89
C ALA A 514 32.77 1.44 -16.76
N GLU A 515 31.77 2.07 -16.13
CA GLU A 515 30.72 2.80 -16.85
C GLU A 515 31.26 4.04 -17.57
N LYS A 516 32.13 4.83 -16.94
CA LYS A 516 32.82 5.96 -17.60
C LYS A 516 33.61 5.51 -18.81
N LYS A 517 34.34 4.39 -18.73
CA LYS A 517 35.09 3.83 -19.86
C LYS A 517 34.16 3.45 -21.02
N VAL A 518 33.00 2.86 -20.73
CA VAL A 518 32.01 2.49 -21.76
C VAL A 518 31.41 3.73 -22.43
N LEU A 519 31.01 4.74 -21.64
CA LEU A 519 30.42 5.98 -22.16
C LEU A 519 31.43 6.77 -23.02
N LEU A 520 32.64 6.98 -22.52
CA LEU A 520 33.69 7.70 -23.25
C LEU A 520 34.20 6.94 -24.49
N ALA A 521 34.04 5.61 -24.53
CA ALA A 521 34.35 4.83 -25.72
C ALA A 521 33.26 4.94 -26.80
N GLN A 522 32.02 5.24 -26.42
CA GLN A 522 30.91 5.48 -27.35
C GLN A 522 30.90 6.93 -27.85
N ASP A 523 31.16 7.88 -26.95
CA ASP A 523 31.24 9.30 -27.24
C ASP A 523 32.34 9.97 -26.38
N PRO A 524 33.49 10.34 -26.96
CA PRO A 524 34.60 10.97 -26.25
C PRO A 524 34.28 12.33 -25.62
N ASP A 525 33.25 13.03 -26.12
CA ASP A 525 32.82 14.35 -25.65
C ASP A 525 31.58 14.28 -24.74
N ALA A 526 31.13 13.08 -24.36
CA ALA A 526 29.96 12.90 -23.51
C ALA A 526 30.12 13.57 -22.13
N GLU A 527 29.16 14.44 -21.78
CA GLU A 527 29.06 14.97 -20.42
C GLU A 527 28.72 13.85 -19.44
N LEU A 528 29.65 13.56 -18.52
CA LEU A 528 29.47 12.53 -17.52
C LEU A 528 28.48 12.99 -16.43
N ASP A 529 27.47 12.17 -16.18
CA ASP A 529 26.51 12.37 -15.10
C ASP A 529 27.22 12.54 -13.75
N SER A 530 26.83 13.57 -12.99
CA SER A 530 27.31 13.85 -11.64
C SER A 530 27.21 12.63 -10.69
N ALA A 531 26.24 11.74 -10.92
CA ALA A 531 26.06 10.47 -10.21
C ALA A 531 27.32 9.58 -10.27
N LEU A 532 28.08 9.61 -11.38
CA LEU A 532 29.29 8.82 -11.59
C LEU A 532 30.50 9.34 -10.78
N SER A 533 30.35 10.45 -10.07
CA SER A 533 31.35 10.96 -9.12
C SER A 533 30.90 10.87 -7.66
N MET A 534 29.71 10.29 -7.40
CA MET A 534 29.16 10.16 -6.06
C MET A 534 30.01 9.22 -5.20
N LYS A 535 30.42 9.70 -4.03
CA LYS A 535 31.15 8.92 -3.03
C LYS A 535 30.17 8.24 -2.08
N CYS A 536 30.33 6.93 -1.90
CA CYS A 536 29.56 6.17 -0.91
C CYS A 536 30.47 5.70 0.21
N GLU A 537 30.20 6.16 1.43
CA GLU A 537 30.86 5.71 2.65
C GLU A 537 29.90 4.80 3.41
N ALA A 538 30.36 3.64 3.87
CA ALA A 538 29.53 2.69 4.58
C ALA A 538 30.17 2.24 5.88
N GLU A 539 29.39 2.25 6.97
CA GLU A 539 29.75 1.70 8.27
C GLU A 539 28.76 0.61 8.69
N HIS A 540 29.12 -0.13 9.74
CA HIS A 540 28.33 -1.24 10.26
C HIS A 540 28.00 -1.03 11.74
N VAL A 541 26.81 -1.49 12.13
CA VAL A 541 26.35 -1.54 13.52
C VAL A 541 25.52 -2.80 13.80
N ASP A 542 25.75 -3.46 14.93
CA ASP A 542 25.03 -4.68 15.34
C ASP A 542 24.71 -4.72 16.84
N GLY A 543 24.08 -5.80 17.28
CA GLY A 543 23.68 -6.02 18.67
C GLY A 543 24.84 -6.26 19.64
N SER A 544 25.99 -6.76 19.16
CA SER A 544 27.20 -7.02 19.95
C SER A 544 27.98 -5.75 20.27
N MET A 545 27.81 -4.70 19.44
CA MET A 545 28.34 -3.37 19.73
C MET A 545 27.67 -2.78 20.95
N ASN A 546 28.44 -2.05 21.74
CA ASN A 546 27.91 -1.40 22.93
C ASN A 546 27.20 -0.06 22.60
N ALA A 547 26.56 0.56 23.59
CA ALA A 547 25.80 1.80 23.40
C ALA A 547 26.65 2.97 22.88
N SER A 548 27.93 3.05 23.27
CA SER A 548 28.85 4.08 22.81
C SER A 548 29.21 3.89 21.34
N GLU A 549 29.59 2.66 20.94
CA GLU A 549 29.91 2.33 19.56
C GLU A 549 28.68 2.61 18.68
N LYS A 550 27.49 2.16 19.10
CA LYS A 550 26.22 2.45 18.42
C LYS A 550 25.97 3.96 18.30
N GLY A 551 26.19 4.72 19.37
CA GLY A 551 26.04 6.18 19.39
C GLY A 551 26.97 6.88 18.41
N SER A 552 28.25 6.49 18.38
CA SER A 552 29.27 7.01 17.46
C SER A 552 28.91 6.76 15.99
N ARG A 553 28.49 5.53 15.64
CA ARG A 553 28.03 5.19 14.28
C ARG A 553 26.80 5.99 13.86
N LEU A 554 25.87 6.24 14.79
CA LEU A 554 24.70 7.07 14.53
C LEU A 554 25.05 8.54 14.34
N GLU A 555 26.03 9.05 15.08
CA GLU A 555 26.48 10.44 14.93
C GLU A 555 27.25 10.63 13.63
N TRP A 556 28.08 9.65 13.25
CA TRP A 556 28.70 9.60 11.92
C TRP A 556 27.66 9.68 10.80
N LEU A 557 26.55 8.94 10.92
CA LEU A 557 25.44 9.00 9.95
C LEU A 557 24.71 10.36 9.95
N LYS A 558 24.57 11.02 11.11
CA LYS A 558 23.91 12.33 11.24
C LYS A 558 24.75 13.47 10.70
N ALA A 559 26.06 13.42 10.89
CA ALA A 559 26.98 14.48 10.54
C ALA A 559 26.85 14.89 9.06
N ASP A 560 27.05 16.18 8.78
CA ASP A 560 26.99 16.70 7.41
C ASP A 560 28.10 16.13 6.53
N THR A 561 27.77 16.02 5.25
CA THR A 561 28.62 15.49 4.19
C THR A 561 28.74 16.50 3.05
N ASP A 562 29.78 16.36 2.23
CA ASP A 562 29.93 17.12 0.99
C ASP A 562 28.75 16.85 0.03
N GLU A 563 28.47 17.76 -0.91
CA GLU A 563 27.26 17.72 -1.75
C GLU A 563 27.05 16.40 -2.54
N ASN A 564 28.12 15.66 -2.85
CA ASN A 564 28.06 14.38 -3.57
C ASN A 564 28.54 13.16 -2.77
N THR A 565 28.34 13.17 -1.44
CA THR A 565 28.70 12.07 -0.54
C THR A 565 27.49 11.51 0.20
N CYS A 566 27.30 10.19 0.10
CA CYS A 566 26.28 9.45 0.86
C CYS A 566 26.92 8.57 1.94
N ARG A 567 26.37 8.64 3.15
CA ARG A 567 26.69 7.76 4.27
C ARG A 567 25.64 6.69 4.46
N ILE A 568 26.09 5.45 4.58
CA ILE A 568 25.24 4.27 4.67
C ILE A 568 25.58 3.53 5.96
N LEU A 569 24.60 3.30 6.81
CA LEU A 569 24.79 2.51 8.03
C LEU A 569 24.10 1.15 7.89
N SER A 570 24.91 0.11 7.71
CA SER A 570 24.46 -1.27 7.58
C SER A 570 24.21 -1.89 8.95
N ASN A 571 23.15 -2.71 9.06
CA ASN A 571 22.79 -3.35 10.32
C ASN A 571 22.01 -4.67 10.19
N VAL A 572 21.98 -5.41 11.30
CA VAL A 572 21.08 -6.55 11.53
C VAL A 572 20.27 -6.29 12.79
N ARG A 573 18.96 -6.02 12.63
CA ARG A 573 17.95 -5.89 13.70
C ARG A 573 18.24 -4.85 14.80
N CYS A 574 19.33 -4.09 14.75
CA CYS A 574 19.69 -3.16 15.83
C CYS A 574 19.17 -1.73 15.62
N LEU A 575 18.94 -1.30 14.37
CA LEU A 575 18.38 0.02 14.07
C LEU A 575 16.86 -0.01 13.81
N SER A 576 16.23 -1.15 14.10
CA SER A 576 14.78 -1.34 13.98
C SER A 576 14.01 -0.56 15.05
N GLU A 577 14.58 -0.41 16.26
CA GLU A 577 14.02 0.31 17.43
C GLU A 577 15.01 1.41 17.91
N GLY A 578 14.54 2.45 18.61
CA GLY A 578 15.42 3.38 19.38
C GLY A 578 16.28 4.41 18.62
N VAL A 579 16.27 4.47 17.28
CA VAL A 579 17.11 5.41 16.49
C VAL A 579 16.33 6.64 15.99
N ASP A 580 16.76 7.85 16.34
CA ASP A 580 16.16 9.10 15.83
C ASP A 580 17.11 9.86 14.89
N VAL A 581 16.88 9.73 13.58
CA VAL A 581 17.57 10.50 12.52
C VAL A 581 16.53 11.05 11.54
N PRO A 582 15.95 12.24 11.78
CA PRO A 582 14.93 12.80 10.91
C PRO A 582 15.41 13.07 9.48
N ALA A 583 16.70 13.41 9.33
CA ALA A 583 17.36 13.69 8.05
C ALA A 583 17.72 12.43 7.22
N LEU A 584 17.28 11.24 7.65
CA LEU A 584 17.51 9.99 6.90
C LEU A 584 16.74 10.01 5.58
N ASP A 585 17.42 9.85 4.44
CA ASP A 585 16.80 9.93 3.11
C ASP A 585 16.21 8.60 2.65
N ALA A 586 16.90 7.49 2.96
CA ALA A 586 16.54 6.18 2.44
C ALA A 586 16.70 5.01 3.42
N VAL A 587 15.92 3.96 3.18
CA VAL A 587 16.13 2.64 3.76
C VAL A 587 16.34 1.62 2.64
N LEU A 588 17.41 0.83 2.78
CA LEU A 588 17.80 -0.22 1.84
C LEU A 588 17.43 -1.59 2.42
N PHE A 589 16.52 -2.33 1.78
CA PHE A 589 16.24 -3.70 2.18
C PHE A 589 17.01 -4.67 1.26
N LEU A 590 18.22 -5.04 1.67
CA LEU A 590 19.06 -5.97 0.91
C LEU A 590 18.58 -7.43 1.03
N THR A 591 17.69 -7.69 2.01
CA THR A 591 17.23 -9.03 2.37
C THR A 591 15.80 -9.02 2.93
N PRO A 592 15.07 -10.16 2.85
CA PRO A 592 13.69 -10.22 3.31
C PRO A 592 13.60 -10.15 4.83
N ARG A 593 12.67 -9.33 5.32
CA ARG A 593 12.24 -9.32 6.72
C ARG A 593 11.00 -10.19 6.88
N SER A 594 11.02 -11.05 7.90
CA SER A 594 9.87 -11.91 8.22
C SER A 594 8.75 -11.16 8.96
N SER A 595 9.07 -10.04 9.62
CA SER A 595 8.12 -9.22 10.37
C SER A 595 7.68 -8.01 9.54
N GLN A 596 6.38 -7.93 9.23
CA GLN A 596 5.78 -6.77 8.57
C GLN A 596 5.89 -5.51 9.45
N VAL A 597 5.78 -5.67 10.76
CA VAL A 597 5.92 -4.58 11.73
C VAL A 597 7.30 -3.93 11.61
N ASP A 598 8.36 -4.73 11.56
CA ASP A 598 9.74 -4.22 11.50
C ASP A 598 9.94 -3.40 10.22
N VAL A 599 9.36 -3.83 9.10
CA VAL A 599 9.39 -3.08 7.85
C VAL A 599 8.74 -1.71 8.03
N VAL A 600 7.54 -1.66 8.61
CA VAL A 600 6.77 -0.42 8.77
C VAL A 600 7.44 0.53 9.74
N GLN A 601 7.99 0.02 10.84
CA GLN A 601 8.77 0.83 11.76
C GLN A 601 10.04 1.38 11.10
N SER A 602 10.79 0.55 10.38
CA SER A 602 11.99 0.98 9.64
C SER A 602 11.67 2.06 8.61
N VAL A 603 10.62 1.86 7.81
CA VAL A 603 10.19 2.83 6.79
C VAL A 603 9.68 4.12 7.44
N GLY A 604 8.93 4.02 8.55
CA GLY A 604 8.43 5.15 9.33
C GLY A 604 9.53 6.08 9.87
N ARG A 605 10.79 5.62 9.96
CA ARG A 605 11.94 6.48 10.33
C ARG A 605 12.31 7.45 9.20
N VAL A 606 12.25 6.98 7.96
CA VAL A 606 12.54 7.78 6.76
C VAL A 606 11.42 8.79 6.47
N MET A 607 10.24 8.66 7.07
CA MET A 607 9.12 9.56 6.82
C MET A 607 9.10 10.79 7.75
N ARG A 608 10.05 10.90 8.68
CA ARG A 608 10.16 12.04 9.59
C ARG A 608 10.54 13.31 8.82
N LEU A 609 9.92 14.42 9.21
CA LEU A 609 10.19 15.75 8.66
C LEU A 609 11.62 16.20 9.01
N SER A 610 12.32 16.77 8.03
CA SER A 610 13.62 17.41 8.18
C SER A 610 13.72 18.58 7.20
N PRO A 611 14.44 19.67 7.50
CA PRO A 611 14.68 20.75 6.55
C PRO A 611 15.22 20.21 5.21
N GLY A 612 14.68 20.68 4.08
CA GLY A 612 15.07 20.27 2.73
C GLY A 612 14.51 18.92 2.25
N LYS A 613 13.95 18.09 3.14
CA LYS A 613 13.46 16.76 2.79
C LYS A 613 12.03 16.79 2.24
N GLN A 614 11.88 16.38 0.99
CA GLN A 614 10.58 16.34 0.29
C GLN A 614 9.88 14.98 0.42
N GLN A 615 10.65 13.89 0.36
CA GLN A 615 10.13 12.52 0.40
C GLN A 615 11.16 11.56 0.97
N GLY A 616 10.69 10.44 1.53
CA GLY A 616 11.54 9.32 1.96
C GLY A 616 11.61 8.21 0.91
N TYR A 617 12.73 7.51 0.81
CA TYR A 617 12.92 6.46 -0.20
C TYR A 617 13.04 5.06 0.41
N VAL A 618 12.36 4.10 -0.20
CA VAL A 618 12.43 2.69 0.14
C VAL A 618 13.04 1.94 -1.03
N ILE A 619 14.28 1.48 -0.89
CA ILE A 619 15.07 0.91 -1.99
C ILE A 619 15.12 -0.62 -1.85
N LEU A 620 14.70 -1.29 -2.92
CA LEU A 620 14.56 -2.75 -3.03
C LEU A 620 15.40 -3.28 -4.20
N PRO A 621 16.70 -3.57 -4.01
CA PRO A 621 17.51 -4.18 -5.05
C PRO A 621 17.19 -5.67 -5.17
N VAL A 622 16.95 -6.13 -6.40
CA VAL A 622 16.68 -7.52 -6.73
C VAL A 622 17.56 -7.96 -7.89
N VAL A 623 18.18 -9.13 -7.75
CA VAL A 623 19.09 -9.67 -8.75
C VAL A 623 18.35 -10.68 -9.63
N ILE A 624 18.45 -10.52 -10.94
CA ILE A 624 17.98 -11.46 -11.96
C ILE A 624 19.15 -12.40 -12.30
N PRO A 625 19.04 -13.70 -12.01
CA PRO A 625 20.09 -14.67 -12.34
C PRO A 625 20.34 -14.76 -13.85
N ALA A 626 21.60 -14.95 -14.25
CA ALA A 626 21.96 -15.03 -15.65
C ALA A 626 21.26 -16.22 -16.37
N GLY A 627 20.61 -15.93 -17.50
CA GLY A 627 19.98 -16.95 -18.36
C GLY A 627 18.63 -17.49 -17.88
N VAL A 628 18.03 -16.89 -16.86
CA VAL A 628 16.64 -17.14 -16.44
C VAL A 628 15.75 -16.06 -17.04
N GLU A 629 14.64 -16.46 -17.67
CA GLU A 629 13.65 -15.50 -18.18
C GLU A 629 13.11 -14.65 -17.03
N PRO A 630 13.01 -13.30 -17.16
CA PRO A 630 12.56 -12.41 -16.08
C PRO A 630 11.23 -12.84 -15.46
N LYS A 631 10.30 -13.35 -16.28
CA LYS A 631 8.99 -13.86 -15.84
C LYS A 631 9.09 -15.11 -14.95
N GLU A 632 10.06 -15.98 -15.20
CA GLU A 632 10.34 -17.18 -14.37
C GLU A 632 11.16 -16.81 -13.13
N ALA A 633 12.11 -15.88 -13.25
CA ALA A 633 12.85 -15.34 -12.11
C ALA A 633 11.90 -14.74 -11.06
N LEU A 634 10.84 -14.07 -11.52
CA LEU A 634 9.76 -13.49 -10.70
C LEU A 634 8.88 -14.53 -9.98
N ASP A 635 8.88 -15.80 -10.41
CA ASP A 635 8.16 -16.90 -9.75
C ASP A 635 8.99 -17.62 -8.69
N ASN A 636 10.33 -17.49 -8.74
CA ASN A 636 11.22 -18.07 -7.74
C ASN A 636 11.13 -17.32 -6.41
N ASN A 637 10.54 -17.99 -5.42
CA ASN A 637 10.02 -17.39 -4.19
C ASN A 637 11.11 -16.80 -3.25
N GLU A 638 12.39 -17.20 -3.34
CA GLU A 638 13.41 -16.74 -2.39
C GLU A 638 13.96 -15.35 -2.72
N THR A 639 14.26 -15.05 -3.98
CA THR A 639 14.92 -13.79 -4.40
C THR A 639 13.98 -12.58 -4.30
N TYR A 640 12.71 -12.75 -4.70
CA TYR A 640 11.71 -11.68 -4.71
C TYR A 640 10.90 -11.56 -3.42
N ARG A 641 11.16 -12.44 -2.43
CA ARG A 641 10.45 -12.45 -1.15
C ARG A 641 10.53 -11.10 -0.45
N VAL A 642 11.65 -10.40 -0.59
CA VAL A 642 11.89 -9.06 0.00
C VAL A 642 10.86 -8.07 -0.50
N VAL A 643 10.67 -8.03 -1.81
CA VAL A 643 9.73 -7.13 -2.48
C VAL A 643 8.33 -7.40 -1.97
N TRP A 644 7.89 -8.66 -1.97
CA TRP A 644 6.54 -9.02 -1.52
C TRP A 644 6.30 -8.68 -0.05
N HIS A 645 7.25 -8.95 0.84
CA HIS A 645 7.09 -8.62 2.25
C HIS A 645 7.04 -7.11 2.49
N VAL A 646 7.90 -6.34 1.81
CA VAL A 646 7.93 -4.90 1.99
C VAL A 646 6.69 -4.24 1.41
N LEU A 647 6.31 -4.60 0.17
CA LEU A 647 5.12 -4.05 -0.48
C LEU A 647 3.84 -4.40 0.30
N ASN A 648 3.71 -5.64 0.79
CA ASN A 648 2.55 -6.02 1.62
C ASN A 648 2.52 -5.31 2.97
N ALA A 649 3.68 -5.05 3.58
CA ALA A 649 3.75 -4.30 4.82
C ALA A 649 3.35 -2.83 4.61
N LEU A 650 3.81 -2.19 3.53
CA LEU A 650 3.40 -0.83 3.18
C LEU A 650 1.90 -0.76 2.85
N ARG A 651 1.39 -1.76 2.12
CA ARG A 651 -0.03 -1.90 1.77
C ARG A 651 -0.93 -1.98 3.00
N ALA A 652 -0.54 -2.75 4.01
CA ALA A 652 -1.32 -2.90 5.24
C ALA A 652 -1.41 -1.61 6.08
N HIS A 653 -0.60 -0.59 5.78
CA HIS A 653 -0.50 0.62 6.58
C HIS A 653 -0.73 1.94 5.82
N ASP A 654 -0.65 1.94 4.48
CA ASP A 654 -1.03 3.08 3.63
C ASP A 654 -2.13 2.68 2.65
N ASP A 655 -3.38 3.05 2.95
CA ASP A 655 -4.54 2.80 2.10
C ASP A 655 -4.36 3.39 0.69
N ARG A 656 -3.60 4.49 0.57
CA ARG A 656 -3.28 5.11 -0.73
C ARG A 656 -2.38 4.21 -1.56
N PHE A 657 -1.48 3.47 -0.93
CA PHE A 657 -0.59 2.51 -1.59
C PHE A 657 -1.32 1.23 -1.98
N ASP A 658 -2.25 0.75 -1.16
CA ASP A 658 -3.15 -0.35 -1.54
C ASP A 658 -3.97 0.01 -2.78
N ALA A 659 -4.59 1.20 -2.79
CA ALA A 659 -5.29 1.71 -3.97
C ALA A 659 -4.38 1.84 -5.20
N MET A 660 -3.14 2.29 -5.01
CA MET A 660 -2.14 2.43 -6.07
C MET A 660 -1.75 1.08 -6.69
N ILE A 661 -1.50 0.03 -5.89
CA ILE A 661 -1.19 -1.30 -6.42
C ILE A 661 -2.37 -1.85 -7.24
N ASN A 662 -3.60 -1.63 -6.79
CA ASN A 662 -4.78 -2.04 -7.55
C ASN A 662 -4.93 -1.23 -8.87
N LYS A 663 -4.44 0.03 -8.91
CA LYS A 663 -4.43 0.87 -10.13
C LYS A 663 -3.34 0.51 -11.14
N LEU A 664 -2.21 -0.04 -10.69
CA LEU A 664 -1.14 -0.48 -11.59
C LEU A 664 -1.63 -1.51 -12.62
N GLU A 665 -2.72 -2.23 -12.33
CA GLU A 665 -3.37 -3.14 -13.29
C GLU A 665 -3.93 -2.40 -14.52
N PHE A 666 -4.34 -1.15 -14.36
CA PHE A 666 -5.05 -0.36 -15.37
C PHE A 666 -4.18 0.70 -16.05
N ASN A 667 -3.27 1.35 -15.31
CA ASN A 667 -2.45 2.45 -15.82
C ASN A 667 -1.05 2.01 -16.31
N GLY A 668 -0.63 0.77 -16.05
CA GLY A 668 0.68 0.24 -16.48
C GLY A 668 1.89 0.72 -15.66
N SER A 669 1.94 1.99 -15.23
CA SER A 669 2.99 2.53 -14.36
C SER A 669 2.49 3.74 -13.54
N MET A 670 3.07 4.00 -12.35
CA MET A 670 2.83 5.20 -11.53
C MET A 670 4.15 5.68 -10.88
N PRO A 671 5.02 6.38 -11.64
CA PRO A 671 6.41 6.68 -11.26
C PRO A 671 6.56 7.56 -10.01
N SER A 672 5.50 8.27 -9.61
CA SER A 672 5.53 9.18 -8.46
C SER A 672 5.64 8.47 -7.12
N LYS A 673 5.09 7.25 -6.99
CA LYS A 673 5.02 6.52 -5.71
C LYS A 673 5.73 5.17 -5.72
N MET A 674 5.79 4.50 -6.88
CA MET A 674 6.61 3.32 -7.07
C MET A 674 7.26 3.36 -8.44
N GLU A 675 8.55 3.10 -8.47
CA GLU A 675 9.31 3.02 -9.70
C GLU A 675 10.00 1.66 -9.77
N VAL A 676 9.88 1.03 -10.94
CA VAL A 676 10.55 -0.24 -11.24
C VAL A 676 11.56 0.06 -12.34
N ILE A 677 12.83 -0.21 -12.08
CA ILE A 677 13.90 0.02 -13.04
C ILE A 677 14.59 -1.31 -13.33
N ALA A 678 14.74 -1.63 -14.61
CA ALA A 678 15.57 -2.75 -15.06
C ALA A 678 16.99 -2.28 -15.45
N ILE A 679 18.01 -2.95 -14.91
CA ILE A 679 19.42 -2.73 -15.24
C ILE A 679 19.91 -3.99 -15.95
N ALA A 680 19.90 -3.96 -17.28
CA ALA A 680 20.31 -5.06 -18.15
C ALA A 680 21.08 -4.51 -19.36
N ASP A 681 21.92 -5.35 -19.99
CA ASP A 681 22.40 -5.04 -21.33
C ASP A 681 21.28 -5.37 -22.33
N SER A 682 21.12 -4.58 -23.39
CA SER A 682 20.14 -4.87 -24.45
C SER A 682 20.27 -6.35 -24.89
N VAL A 683 19.18 -7.10 -24.72
CA VAL A 683 19.18 -8.56 -24.87
C VAL A 683 19.56 -8.92 -26.31
N GLN A 684 20.75 -9.49 -26.51
CA GLN A 684 21.05 -10.17 -27.76
C GLN A 684 20.22 -11.46 -27.85
N PRO A 685 19.54 -11.73 -28.98
CA PRO A 685 18.68 -12.89 -29.11
C PRO A 685 19.50 -14.18 -29.01
N ARG A 686 19.20 -15.03 -28.03
CA ARG A 686 19.68 -16.41 -28.01
C ARG A 686 18.92 -17.20 -29.09
N ALA A 687 19.65 -17.68 -30.09
CA ALA A 687 19.12 -18.61 -31.08
C ALA A 687 18.48 -19.83 -30.40
N ARG A 688 17.15 -20.00 -30.56
CA ARG A 688 16.41 -21.18 -30.11
C ARG A 688 17.04 -22.45 -30.71
N LYS A 689 17.66 -23.29 -29.87
CA LYS A 689 18.07 -24.65 -30.27
C LYS A 689 16.81 -25.48 -30.57
N GLN A 690 16.57 -25.76 -31.84
CA GLN A 690 15.46 -26.59 -32.31
C GLN A 690 15.54 -28.00 -31.72
N THR A 691 14.38 -28.53 -31.31
CA THR A 691 14.28 -29.89 -30.80
C THR A 691 14.36 -30.93 -31.95
N PRO A 692 14.86 -32.15 -31.70
CA PRO A 692 14.94 -33.20 -32.72
C PRO A 692 13.59 -33.53 -33.40
N LYS A 693 12.47 -33.34 -32.67
CA LYS A 693 11.10 -33.51 -33.17
C LYS A 693 10.73 -32.48 -34.26
N GLN A 694 11.20 -31.24 -34.15
CA GLN A 694 10.98 -30.20 -35.16
C GLN A 694 11.83 -30.44 -36.43
N ARG A 695 13.02 -31.01 -36.28
CA ARG A 695 13.87 -31.45 -37.40
C ARG A 695 13.24 -32.61 -38.20
N ALA A 696 12.52 -33.50 -37.54
CA ALA A 696 11.81 -34.61 -38.19
C ALA A 696 10.56 -34.14 -38.97
N ALA A 697 9.78 -33.22 -38.40
CA ALA A 697 8.57 -32.68 -39.05
C ALA A 697 8.89 -31.88 -40.33
N ARG A 698 10.04 -31.20 -40.38
CA ARG A 698 10.48 -30.47 -41.58
C ARG A 698 10.98 -31.39 -42.70
N LYS A 699 11.51 -32.57 -42.38
CA LYS A 699 11.92 -33.59 -43.38
C LYS A 699 10.71 -34.28 -44.05
N ALA A 700 9.52 -34.24 -43.44
CA ALA A 700 8.31 -34.86 -43.96
C ALA A 700 7.49 -33.95 -44.91
N ARG A 701 7.87 -32.69 -45.10
CA ARG A 701 7.12 -31.70 -45.91
C ARG A 701 7.73 -31.38 -47.28
N ASN A 702 8.73 -32.15 -47.74
CA ASN A 702 9.26 -32.05 -49.11
C ASN A 702 8.56 -33.06 -50.05
N GLY A 703 7.23 -33.02 -50.10
CA GLY A 703 6.40 -33.71 -51.08
C GLY A 703 5.71 -32.66 -51.94
N SER A 704 6.05 -32.66 -53.23
CA SER A 704 5.61 -31.76 -54.30
C SER A 704 4.10 -31.41 -54.32
N ALA A 705 3.80 -30.11 -54.31
CA ALA A 705 2.56 -29.55 -54.83
C ALA A 705 2.88 -28.36 -55.76
N ILE A 706 2.29 -28.40 -56.95
CA ILE A 706 2.49 -27.52 -58.09
C ILE A 706 1.65 -26.24 -57.90
N GLY A 707 2.24 -25.06 -58.14
CA GLY A 707 1.53 -23.77 -58.15
C GLY A 707 2.36 -22.65 -57.52
N SER A 708 3.35 -22.15 -58.26
CA SER A 708 4.13 -20.97 -57.88
C SER A 708 3.43 -19.67 -58.32
N SER A 709 3.16 -18.78 -57.37
CA SER A 709 3.13 -17.34 -57.63
C SER A 709 3.80 -16.63 -56.45
N ASP A 710 4.86 -15.89 -56.77
CA ASP A 710 5.59 -15.01 -55.87
C ASP A 710 4.64 -14.15 -55.03
N THR A 711 4.57 -14.45 -53.75
CA THR A 711 4.18 -13.47 -52.73
C THR A 711 5.21 -13.60 -51.63
N THR A 712 6.06 -12.57 -51.51
CA THR A 712 6.83 -12.30 -50.31
C THR A 712 5.87 -12.27 -49.13
N ILE A 713 5.80 -13.38 -48.39
CA ILE A 713 5.20 -13.39 -47.06
C ILE A 713 5.96 -12.33 -46.27
N PRO A 714 5.33 -11.26 -45.76
CA PRO A 714 6.01 -10.41 -44.81
C PRO A 714 6.28 -11.32 -43.61
N THR A 715 7.54 -11.67 -43.39
CA THR A 715 7.98 -12.18 -42.10
C THR A 715 7.60 -11.11 -41.10
N GLN A 716 6.55 -11.36 -40.32
CA GLN A 716 6.21 -10.60 -39.14
C GLN A 716 7.52 -10.44 -38.35
N GLY A 717 8.01 -9.19 -38.26
CA GLY A 717 9.23 -8.90 -37.54
C GLY A 717 9.10 -9.48 -36.14
N GLU A 718 10.02 -10.39 -35.77
CA GLU A 718 10.12 -10.82 -34.38
C GLU A 718 10.46 -9.59 -33.55
N ILE A 719 9.54 -9.21 -32.67
CA ILE A 719 9.64 -8.04 -31.78
C ILE A 719 10.88 -8.24 -30.89
N GLY A 720 11.83 -7.31 -30.96
CA GLY A 720 12.96 -7.26 -30.05
C GLY A 720 12.48 -6.90 -28.64
N PHE A 721 13.00 -7.57 -27.62
CA PHE A 721 12.67 -7.27 -26.22
C PHE A 721 13.27 -5.91 -25.83
N GLU A 722 12.43 -4.87 -25.75
CA GLU A 722 12.80 -3.57 -25.20
C GLU A 722 12.86 -3.63 -23.66
N VAL A 723 13.75 -2.81 -23.06
CA VAL A 723 14.01 -2.70 -21.61
C VAL A 723 12.73 -2.55 -20.77
N GLY A 724 11.67 -1.94 -21.33
CA GLY A 724 10.37 -1.77 -20.69
C GLY A 724 9.52 -3.05 -20.51
N GLU A 725 9.84 -4.18 -21.17
CA GLU A 725 9.09 -5.43 -20.92
C GLU A 725 9.36 -6.03 -19.54
N ILE A 726 10.59 -5.92 -19.03
CA ILE A 726 10.95 -6.43 -17.69
C ILE A 726 10.18 -5.65 -16.62
N GLU A 727 10.13 -4.33 -16.77
CA GLU A 727 9.42 -3.42 -15.86
C GLU A 727 7.92 -3.70 -15.88
N ARG A 728 7.31 -3.83 -17.07
CA ARG A 728 5.90 -4.21 -17.23
C ARG A 728 5.60 -5.58 -16.62
N ALA A 729 6.46 -6.58 -16.82
CA ALA A 729 6.29 -7.91 -16.25
C ALA A 729 6.38 -7.90 -14.71
N LEU A 730 7.28 -7.10 -14.15
CA LEU A 730 7.45 -6.95 -12.71
C LEU A 730 6.28 -6.21 -12.07
N CYS A 731 5.78 -5.14 -12.69
CA CYS A 731 4.54 -4.45 -12.31
C CYS A 731 3.34 -5.41 -12.34
N ALA A 732 3.15 -6.18 -13.41
CA ALA A 732 2.08 -7.17 -13.49
C ALA A 732 2.18 -8.24 -12.38
N LYS A 733 3.41 -8.60 -11.98
CA LYS A 733 3.63 -9.52 -10.87
C LYS A 733 3.29 -8.91 -9.52
N ILE A 734 3.67 -7.64 -9.29
CA ILE A 734 3.30 -6.88 -8.09
C ILE A 734 1.78 -6.86 -7.95
N VAL A 735 1.05 -6.51 -9.01
CA VAL A 735 -0.42 -6.55 -9.01
C VAL A 735 -0.94 -7.95 -8.67
N LYS A 736 -0.40 -9.00 -9.29
CA LYS A 736 -0.85 -10.38 -9.06
C LYS A 736 -0.58 -10.88 -7.63
N LYS A 737 0.53 -10.49 -7.00
CA LYS A 737 0.99 -11.00 -5.69
C LYS A 737 0.58 -10.11 -4.50
N CYS A 738 0.45 -8.81 -4.72
CA CYS A 738 0.15 -7.82 -3.69
C CYS A 738 -1.22 -7.14 -3.89
N GLY A 739 -1.84 -7.24 -5.06
CA GLY A 739 -3.16 -6.67 -5.34
C GLY A 739 -4.30 -7.45 -4.68
N ASN A 740 -5.35 -6.72 -4.31
CA ASN A 740 -6.47 -7.25 -3.54
C ASN A 740 -7.59 -7.72 -4.50
N ARG A 741 -7.51 -8.98 -4.94
CA ARG A 741 -8.48 -9.56 -5.91
C ARG A 741 -9.88 -9.79 -5.35
N HIS A 742 -10.04 -9.81 -4.03
CA HIS A 742 -11.24 -10.34 -3.36
C HIS A 742 -12.27 -9.30 -2.90
N HIS A 743 -12.07 -8.00 -3.12
CA HIS A 743 -12.92 -7.04 -2.39
C HIS A 743 -14.37 -6.93 -2.89
N TRP A 744 -14.66 -7.07 -4.19
CA TRP A 744 -16.04 -6.85 -4.71
C TRP A 744 -16.99 -8.04 -4.53
N GLU A 745 -16.46 -9.25 -4.48
CA GLU A 745 -17.26 -10.47 -4.28
C GLU A 745 -17.90 -10.48 -2.88
N ASP A 746 -17.18 -9.99 -1.87
CA ASP A 746 -17.67 -9.86 -0.50
C ASP A 746 -18.88 -8.92 -0.41
N TRP A 747 -18.86 -7.81 -1.16
CA TRP A 747 -19.97 -6.85 -1.22
C TRP A 747 -21.20 -7.40 -1.95
N ALA A 748 -21.03 -8.26 -2.96
CA ALA A 748 -22.15 -8.70 -3.81
C ALA A 748 -23.31 -9.32 -3.01
N ASN A 749 -23.00 -10.05 -1.93
CA ASN A 749 -24.00 -10.65 -1.06
C ASN A 749 -24.80 -9.62 -0.27
N ASP A 750 -24.15 -8.57 0.23
CA ASP A 750 -24.82 -7.51 0.99
C ASP A 750 -25.66 -6.63 0.07
N ILE A 751 -25.20 -6.39 -1.16
CA ILE A 751 -25.95 -5.65 -2.18
C ILE A 751 -27.18 -6.42 -2.65
N ALA A 752 -27.07 -7.73 -2.85
CA ALA A 752 -28.23 -8.56 -3.19
C ALA A 752 -29.33 -8.42 -2.12
N LYS A 753 -28.97 -8.35 -0.83
CA LYS A 753 -29.93 -8.08 0.24
C LYS A 753 -30.55 -6.69 0.09
N ILE A 754 -29.75 -5.65 -0.12
CA ILE A 754 -30.22 -4.27 -0.29
C ILE A 754 -31.15 -4.12 -1.52
N ALA A 755 -30.80 -4.77 -2.64
CA ALA A 755 -31.64 -4.79 -3.83
C ALA A 755 -33.01 -5.40 -3.55
N ASN A 756 -33.05 -6.56 -2.88
CA ASN A 756 -34.31 -7.19 -2.47
C ASN A 756 -35.09 -6.30 -1.50
N THR A 757 -34.42 -5.63 -0.56
CA THR A 757 -35.08 -4.67 0.33
C THR A 757 -35.70 -3.51 -0.44
N HIS A 758 -35.01 -2.95 -1.44
CA HIS A 758 -35.56 -1.90 -2.29
C HIS A 758 -36.76 -2.39 -3.10
N ILE A 759 -36.69 -3.60 -3.68
CA ILE A 759 -37.80 -4.23 -4.42
C ILE A 759 -39.02 -4.39 -3.50
N ASP A 760 -38.85 -5.02 -2.34
CA ASP A 760 -39.93 -5.27 -1.37
C ASP A 760 -40.56 -3.96 -0.89
N ARG A 761 -39.76 -2.91 -0.74
CA ARG A 761 -40.23 -1.60 -0.30
C ARG A 761 -41.00 -0.85 -1.38
N ILE A 762 -40.54 -0.88 -2.63
CA ILE A 762 -41.29 -0.30 -3.76
C ILE A 762 -42.61 -1.05 -3.91
N LYS A 763 -42.62 -2.39 -3.80
CA LYS A 763 -43.85 -3.20 -3.79
C LYS A 763 -44.80 -2.77 -2.68
N ALA A 764 -44.32 -2.67 -1.45
CA ALA A 764 -45.14 -2.27 -0.32
C ALA A 764 -45.76 -0.87 -0.49
N ILE A 765 -45.04 0.07 -1.11
CA ILE A 765 -45.57 1.41 -1.44
C ILE A 765 -46.70 1.31 -2.48
N LEU A 766 -46.53 0.49 -3.51
CA LEU A 766 -47.50 0.32 -4.59
C LEU A 766 -48.72 -0.53 -4.21
N GLU A 767 -48.61 -1.38 -3.18
CA GLU A 767 -49.71 -2.18 -2.63
C GLU A 767 -50.64 -1.37 -1.72
N ASP A 768 -50.16 -0.26 -1.14
CA ASP A 768 -50.97 0.60 -0.29
C ASP A 768 -51.82 1.57 -1.14
N GLU A 769 -53.13 1.31 -1.18
CA GLU A 769 -54.11 2.10 -1.94
C GLU A 769 -54.15 3.59 -1.54
N ALA A 770 -53.59 3.97 -0.39
CA ALA A 770 -53.47 5.37 0.02
C ALA A 770 -52.45 6.16 -0.83
N ASN A 771 -51.46 5.50 -1.42
CA ASN A 771 -50.34 6.11 -2.16
C ASN A 771 -50.73 6.39 -3.63
N THR A 772 -51.82 7.15 -3.80
CA THR A 772 -52.45 7.39 -5.11
C THR A 772 -51.55 8.14 -6.10
N ALA A 773 -50.66 9.01 -5.62
CA ALA A 773 -49.73 9.76 -6.48
C ALA A 773 -48.61 8.85 -7.01
N GLU A 774 -48.03 8.05 -6.12
CA GLU A 774 -46.96 7.08 -6.37
C GLU A 774 -47.42 6.00 -7.34
N ILE A 775 -48.62 5.43 -7.10
CA ILE A 775 -49.23 4.44 -7.98
C ILE A 775 -49.48 5.04 -9.36
N ALA A 776 -50.00 6.27 -9.45
CA ALA A 776 -50.24 6.92 -10.73
C ALA A 776 -48.93 7.19 -11.51
N ALA A 777 -47.87 7.60 -10.80
CA ALA A 777 -46.55 7.83 -11.38
C ALA A 777 -45.93 6.54 -11.93
N PHE A 778 -45.94 5.48 -11.12
CA PHE A 778 -45.46 4.16 -11.53
C PHE A 778 -46.27 3.61 -12.70
N GLN A 779 -47.61 3.66 -12.67
CA GLN A 779 -48.45 3.18 -13.77
C GLN A 779 -48.22 3.96 -15.07
N SER A 780 -48.00 5.27 -14.97
CA SER A 780 -47.68 6.10 -16.14
C SER A 780 -46.33 5.70 -16.74
N PHE A 781 -45.30 5.54 -15.91
CA PHE A 781 -43.97 5.09 -16.33
C PHE A 781 -44.01 3.67 -16.92
N ALA A 782 -44.68 2.75 -16.24
CA ALA A 782 -44.80 1.36 -16.65
C ALA A 782 -45.53 1.20 -17.98
N LYS A 783 -46.55 2.03 -18.22
CA LYS A 783 -47.26 2.06 -19.50
C LYS A 783 -46.38 2.53 -20.64
N GLU A 784 -45.56 3.56 -20.43
CA GLU A 784 -44.62 4.03 -21.46
C GLU A 784 -43.48 3.05 -21.69
N LEU A 785 -42.93 2.45 -20.65
CA LEU A 785 -41.86 1.47 -20.79
C LEU A 785 -42.32 0.22 -21.56
N ARG A 786 -43.59 -0.20 -21.38
CA ARG A 786 -44.21 -1.27 -22.17
C ARG A 786 -44.43 -0.91 -23.64
N ASP A 787 -44.66 0.36 -23.94
CA ASP A 787 -44.71 0.88 -25.32
C ASP A 787 -43.30 0.89 -25.93
N ASP A 788 -42.31 1.31 -25.15
CA ASP A 788 -40.92 1.46 -25.57
C ASP A 788 -40.19 0.12 -25.79
N LEU A 789 -40.43 -0.86 -24.93
CA LEU A 789 -39.79 -2.18 -24.95
C LEU A 789 -40.75 -3.24 -25.50
N ASN A 790 -41.57 -3.84 -24.65
CA ASN A 790 -42.62 -4.77 -25.08
C ASN A 790 -43.77 -4.82 -24.06
N ASN A 791 -44.97 -5.22 -24.52
CA ASN A 791 -46.16 -5.30 -23.67
C ASN A 791 -46.13 -6.46 -22.65
N SER A 792 -45.15 -7.36 -22.74
CA SER A 792 -45.02 -8.50 -21.83
C SER A 792 -44.28 -8.18 -20.53
N ILE A 793 -43.67 -7.00 -20.40
CA ILE A 793 -42.96 -6.61 -19.16
C ILE A 793 -43.97 -6.50 -18.00
N SER A 794 -43.75 -7.31 -16.97
CA SER A 794 -44.53 -7.33 -15.74
C SER A 794 -44.21 -6.13 -14.83
N ASP A 795 -45.13 -5.74 -13.93
CA ASP A 795 -44.84 -4.66 -12.97
C ASP A 795 -43.64 -5.03 -12.07
N ASP A 796 -43.49 -6.32 -11.73
CA ASP A 796 -42.33 -6.84 -10.98
C ASP A 796 -41.00 -6.53 -11.67
N GLU A 797 -40.91 -6.74 -12.99
CA GLU A 797 -39.69 -6.46 -13.75
C GLU A 797 -39.38 -4.94 -13.78
N ILE A 798 -40.41 -4.10 -13.80
CA ILE A 798 -40.25 -2.63 -13.79
C ILE A 798 -39.76 -2.16 -12.40
N ILE A 799 -40.29 -2.76 -11.33
CA ILE A 799 -39.81 -2.51 -9.96
C ILE A 799 -38.35 -2.95 -9.81
N GLU A 800 -37.99 -4.11 -10.35
CA GLU A 800 -36.60 -4.57 -10.38
C GLU A 800 -35.69 -3.60 -11.15
N MET A 801 -36.12 -3.05 -12.28
CA MET A 801 -35.38 -2.02 -13.03
C MET A 801 -35.16 -0.74 -12.21
N LEU A 802 -36.17 -0.29 -11.46
CA LEU A 802 -36.05 0.87 -10.57
C LEU A 802 -35.05 0.62 -9.43
N ALA A 803 -35.10 -0.57 -8.82
CA ALA A 803 -34.14 -0.97 -7.78
C ALA A 803 -32.71 -1.07 -8.32
N GLN A 804 -32.53 -1.58 -9.55
CA GLN A 804 -31.24 -1.59 -10.22
C GLN A 804 -30.71 -0.17 -10.44
N HIS A 805 -31.56 0.76 -10.85
CA HIS A 805 -31.17 2.15 -11.04
C HIS A 805 -30.66 2.79 -9.74
N LEU A 806 -31.33 2.55 -8.60
CA LEU A 806 -30.90 3.04 -7.28
C LEU A 806 -29.49 2.59 -6.89
N ILE A 807 -29.10 1.37 -7.27
CA ILE A 807 -27.79 0.78 -6.95
C ILE A 807 -26.73 1.19 -7.98
N THR A 808 -27.09 1.21 -9.25
CA THR A 808 -26.15 1.45 -10.37
C THR A 808 -25.78 2.92 -10.53
N LYS A 809 -26.74 3.84 -10.31
CA LYS A 809 -26.52 5.28 -10.51
C LYS A 809 -25.35 5.80 -9.66
N PRO A 810 -25.27 5.57 -8.34
CA PRO A 810 -24.16 6.08 -7.54
C PRO A 810 -22.81 5.47 -7.93
N VAL A 811 -22.80 4.21 -8.41
CA VAL A 811 -21.60 3.56 -8.94
C VAL A 811 -21.13 4.29 -10.20
N PHE A 812 -22.01 4.55 -11.15
CA PHE A 812 -21.66 5.29 -12.37
C PHE A 812 -21.26 6.74 -12.07
N ASP A 813 -21.95 7.43 -11.16
CA ASP A 813 -21.57 8.78 -10.71
C ASP A 813 -20.17 8.79 -10.07
N ALA A 814 -19.82 7.75 -9.30
CA ALA A 814 -18.50 7.61 -8.70
C ALA A 814 -17.38 7.26 -9.71
N LEU A 815 -17.68 6.44 -10.72
CA LEU A 815 -16.73 6.06 -11.77
C LEU A 815 -16.48 7.18 -12.79
N PHE A 816 -17.51 8.00 -13.04
CA PHE A 816 -17.57 8.97 -14.13
C PHE A 816 -17.90 10.38 -13.64
N GLU A 817 -17.35 10.78 -12.48
CA GLU A 817 -17.60 12.07 -11.82
C GLU A 817 -17.41 13.29 -12.74
N GLN A 818 -16.52 13.21 -13.73
CA GLN A 818 -16.26 14.29 -14.70
C GLN A 818 -17.30 14.42 -15.82
N TYR A 819 -18.11 13.39 -16.05
CA TYR A 819 -19.00 13.31 -17.22
C TYR A 819 -20.47 13.56 -16.89
N HIS A 820 -20.84 13.64 -15.60
CA HIS A 820 -22.24 13.87 -15.18
C HIS A 820 -23.26 12.99 -15.94
N PHE A 821 -22.92 11.71 -16.17
CA PHE A 821 -23.69 10.81 -17.04
C PHE A 821 -25.17 10.71 -16.63
N ALA A 822 -25.43 10.46 -15.34
CA ALA A 822 -26.78 10.29 -14.83
C ALA A 822 -27.65 11.54 -14.98
N GLU A 823 -27.02 12.73 -15.03
CA GLU A 823 -27.70 14.01 -15.23
C GLU A 823 -28.12 14.23 -16.68
N HIS A 824 -27.46 13.60 -17.66
CA HIS A 824 -27.71 13.82 -19.09
C HIS A 824 -28.44 12.66 -19.77
N ASN A 825 -28.36 11.45 -19.21
CA ASN A 825 -28.99 10.26 -19.79
C ASN A 825 -30.53 10.29 -19.66
N PRO A 826 -31.29 10.18 -20.78
CA PRO A 826 -32.75 10.24 -20.75
C PRO A 826 -33.44 9.21 -19.85
N MET A 827 -32.95 7.98 -19.84
CA MET A 827 -33.55 6.90 -19.04
C MET A 827 -33.27 7.11 -17.55
N SER A 828 -32.05 7.53 -17.21
CA SER A 828 -31.68 7.90 -15.83
C SER A 828 -32.58 9.01 -15.29
N GLN A 829 -32.79 10.07 -16.09
CA GLN A 829 -33.69 11.18 -15.71
C GLN A 829 -35.13 10.70 -15.46
N ALA A 830 -35.68 9.85 -16.34
CA ALA A 830 -37.04 9.36 -16.22
C ALA A 830 -37.23 8.43 -15.01
N MET A 831 -36.28 7.52 -14.75
CA MET A 831 -36.32 6.66 -13.57
C MET A 831 -36.18 7.44 -12.27
N GLN A 832 -35.31 8.46 -12.25
CA GLN A 832 -35.16 9.32 -11.09
C GLN A 832 -36.46 10.10 -10.79
N GLN A 833 -37.16 10.59 -11.81
CA GLN A 833 -38.46 11.25 -11.62
C GLN A 833 -39.51 10.36 -10.94
N VAL A 834 -39.54 9.06 -11.25
CA VAL A 834 -40.43 8.10 -10.60
C VAL A 834 -39.98 7.85 -9.16
N LEU A 835 -38.67 7.64 -8.94
CA LEU A 835 -38.11 7.38 -7.63
C LEU A 835 -38.24 8.58 -6.68
N ASP A 836 -38.13 9.81 -7.17
CA ASP A 836 -38.30 11.03 -6.38
C ASP A 836 -39.73 11.14 -5.84
N GLN A 837 -40.73 10.69 -6.59
CA GLN A 837 -42.11 10.59 -6.11
C GLN A 837 -42.30 9.46 -5.09
N LEU A 838 -41.54 8.37 -5.21
CA LEU A 838 -41.53 7.28 -4.21
C LEU A 838 -40.72 7.64 -2.94
N GLN A 839 -39.87 8.67 -2.99
CA GLN A 839 -38.92 9.04 -1.92
C GLN A 839 -39.54 9.77 -0.72
N GLU A 840 -40.78 10.27 -0.80
CA GLU A 840 -41.48 10.85 0.37
C GLU A 840 -41.61 9.87 1.55
N HIS A 841 -41.38 8.56 1.32
CA HIS A 841 -41.35 7.50 2.32
C HIS A 841 -39.95 7.12 2.86
N HIS A 842 -38.90 7.93 2.68
CA HIS A 842 -37.54 7.71 3.21
C HIS A 842 -36.80 6.44 2.70
N LEU A 843 -36.80 6.18 1.39
CA LEU A 843 -36.05 5.08 0.76
C LEU A 843 -34.52 5.10 1.07
N GLU A 844 -34.00 6.23 1.56
CA GLU A 844 -32.57 6.52 1.80
C GLU A 844 -31.92 5.82 3.01
N LYS A 845 -32.67 5.23 3.96
CA LYS A 845 -32.10 4.74 5.25
C LYS A 845 -31.04 3.62 5.13
N GLU A 846 -30.92 2.95 3.99
CA GLU A 846 -29.92 1.89 3.78
C GLU A 846 -28.63 2.35 3.07
N ARG A 847 -28.51 3.65 2.73
CA ARG A 847 -27.31 4.23 2.09
C ARG A 847 -26.03 4.09 2.90
N ASN A 848 -26.10 4.08 4.23
CA ASN A 848 -24.90 4.07 5.07
C ASN A 848 -24.00 2.85 4.81
N THR A 849 -24.60 1.68 4.56
CA THR A 849 -23.86 0.44 4.20
C THR A 849 -23.22 0.52 2.81
N LEU A 850 -23.79 1.34 1.92
CA LEU A 850 -23.33 1.52 0.55
C LEU A 850 -22.29 2.63 0.41
N GLU A 851 -22.21 3.57 1.36
CA GLU A 851 -21.25 4.68 1.29
C GLU A 851 -19.80 4.20 1.29
N ASP A 852 -19.47 3.18 2.09
CA ASP A 852 -18.13 2.55 2.09
C ASP A 852 -17.81 1.88 0.75
N PHE A 853 -18.81 1.22 0.14
CA PHE A 853 -18.68 0.63 -1.19
C PHE A 853 -18.48 1.70 -2.28
N TYR A 854 -19.29 2.76 -2.27
CA TYR A 854 -19.15 3.86 -3.23
C TYR A 854 -17.83 4.61 -3.05
N ALA A 855 -17.37 4.79 -1.81
CA ALA A 855 -16.05 5.33 -1.52
C ALA A 855 -14.93 4.44 -2.08
N SER A 856 -15.08 3.12 -1.98
CA SER A 856 -14.15 2.13 -2.56
C SER A 856 -14.11 2.19 -4.09
N VAL A 857 -15.27 2.25 -4.75
CA VAL A 857 -15.38 2.41 -6.21
C VAL A 857 -14.75 3.74 -6.65
N LYS A 858 -15.08 4.84 -5.97
CA LYS A 858 -14.50 6.17 -6.23
C LYS A 858 -12.99 6.15 -6.05
N MET A 859 -12.47 5.53 -4.99
CA MET A 859 -11.04 5.43 -4.73
C MET A 859 -10.29 4.67 -5.83
N ARG A 860 -10.88 3.59 -6.36
CA ARG A 860 -10.33 2.80 -7.47
C ARG A 860 -10.37 3.56 -8.80
N ALA A 861 -11.47 4.25 -9.10
CA ALA A 861 -11.62 5.04 -10.32
C ALA A 861 -10.80 6.34 -10.33
N ASN A 862 -10.57 6.94 -9.16
CA ASN A 862 -9.85 8.20 -9.04
C ASN A 862 -8.41 8.06 -9.56
N GLY A 863 -8.04 8.80 -10.61
CA GLY A 863 -6.72 8.73 -11.26
C GLY A 863 -6.62 7.71 -12.40
N ILE A 864 -7.72 7.06 -12.78
CA ILE A 864 -7.81 6.33 -14.05
C ILE A 864 -8.41 7.28 -15.08
N ASN A 865 -7.55 7.81 -15.94
CA ASN A 865 -7.94 8.81 -16.93
C ASN A 865 -8.18 8.22 -18.32
N SER A 866 -7.77 6.97 -18.57
CA SER A 866 -7.96 6.30 -19.86
C SER A 866 -9.37 5.71 -20.01
N ALA A 867 -9.90 5.76 -21.24
CA ALA A 867 -11.18 5.15 -21.57
C ALA A 867 -11.14 3.61 -21.39
N GLU A 868 -10.04 2.97 -21.80
CA GLU A 868 -9.83 1.52 -21.66
C GLU A 868 -9.77 1.06 -20.20
N GLY A 869 -9.12 1.83 -19.33
CA GLY A 869 -9.04 1.55 -17.89
C GLY A 869 -10.42 1.59 -17.23
N LYS A 870 -11.23 2.61 -17.56
CA LYS A 870 -12.62 2.71 -17.08
C LYS A 870 -13.49 1.57 -17.61
N GLN A 871 -13.35 1.21 -18.89
CA GLN A 871 -14.06 0.06 -19.48
C GLN A 871 -13.74 -1.25 -18.74
N ARG A 872 -12.47 -1.54 -18.47
CA ARG A 872 -12.07 -2.75 -17.72
C ARG A 872 -12.70 -2.80 -16.32
N ILE A 873 -12.78 -1.66 -15.63
CA ILE A 873 -13.46 -1.57 -14.33
C ILE A 873 -14.95 -1.89 -14.47
N VAL A 874 -15.63 -1.37 -15.49
CA VAL A 874 -17.05 -1.64 -15.74
C VAL A 874 -17.27 -3.13 -16.04
N VAL A 875 -16.41 -3.76 -16.84
CA VAL A 875 -16.44 -5.21 -17.10
C VAL A 875 -16.26 -6.01 -15.81
N GLU A 876 -15.27 -5.65 -14.99
CA GLU A 876 -15.02 -6.36 -13.74
C GLU A 876 -16.17 -6.16 -12.72
N LEU A 877 -16.78 -4.97 -12.68
CA LEU A 877 -18.00 -4.72 -11.89
C LEU A 877 -19.17 -5.55 -12.44
N TYR A 878 -19.28 -5.72 -13.75
CA TYR A 878 -20.29 -6.60 -14.33
C TYR A 878 -20.10 -8.06 -13.91
N ASP A 879 -18.91 -8.61 -14.14
CA ASP A 879 -18.61 -10.02 -13.90
C ASP A 879 -18.62 -10.40 -12.41
N LYS A 880 -18.06 -9.55 -11.55
CA LYS A 880 -17.91 -9.87 -10.12
C LYS A 880 -19.02 -9.32 -9.25
N PHE A 881 -19.63 -8.20 -9.64
CA PHE A 881 -20.62 -7.51 -8.81
C PHE A 881 -22.04 -7.72 -9.33
N PHE A 882 -22.38 -7.29 -10.55
CA PHE A 882 -23.76 -7.35 -11.05
C PHE A 882 -24.25 -8.80 -11.25
N ARG A 883 -23.38 -9.67 -11.77
CA ARG A 883 -23.71 -11.09 -11.95
C ARG A 883 -24.02 -11.82 -10.64
N ASN A 884 -23.29 -11.48 -9.58
CA ASN A 884 -23.48 -12.11 -8.27
C ASN A 884 -24.63 -11.48 -7.48
N ALA A 885 -24.87 -10.16 -7.63
CA ALA A 885 -25.97 -9.46 -6.98
C ALA A 885 -27.34 -9.78 -7.60
N PHE A 886 -27.39 -10.06 -8.93
CA PHE A 886 -28.64 -10.27 -9.68
C PHE A 886 -28.64 -11.56 -10.54
N PRO A 887 -28.35 -12.75 -9.98
CA PRO A 887 -28.04 -13.95 -10.77
C PRO A 887 -29.20 -14.45 -11.64
N ARG A 888 -30.44 -14.45 -11.12
CA ARG A 888 -31.64 -14.83 -11.89
C ARG A 888 -31.87 -13.94 -13.10
N MET A 889 -31.49 -12.67 -12.98
CA MET A 889 -31.63 -11.69 -14.03
C MET A 889 -30.48 -11.85 -15.04
N THR A 890 -29.24 -12.05 -14.61
CA THR A 890 -28.11 -12.28 -15.54
C THR A 890 -28.31 -13.50 -16.43
N ASP A 891 -28.88 -14.57 -15.87
CA ASP A 891 -29.24 -15.78 -16.62
C ASP A 891 -30.35 -15.53 -17.67
N ARG A 892 -31.26 -14.57 -17.43
CA ARG A 892 -32.28 -14.13 -18.40
C ARG A 892 -31.74 -13.15 -19.44
N LEU A 893 -30.86 -12.23 -19.03
CA LEU A 893 -30.40 -11.10 -19.84
C LEU A 893 -29.28 -11.46 -20.82
N GLY A 894 -28.47 -12.49 -20.50
CA GLY A 894 -27.50 -13.06 -21.45
C GLY A 894 -26.56 -12.05 -22.12
N ILE A 895 -26.12 -10.99 -21.42
CA ILE A 895 -25.23 -9.96 -21.99
C ILE A 895 -23.92 -10.63 -22.39
N VAL A 896 -23.62 -10.60 -23.69
CA VAL A 896 -22.42 -11.23 -24.28
C VAL A 896 -21.38 -10.17 -24.58
N TYR A 897 -20.19 -10.33 -24.01
CA TYR A 897 -19.01 -9.62 -24.46
C TYR A 897 -18.47 -10.26 -25.74
N THR A 898 -18.73 -9.63 -26.88
CA THR A 898 -18.22 -10.08 -28.17
C THR A 898 -16.70 -9.87 -28.22
N PRO A 899 -15.90 -10.89 -28.57
CA PRO A 899 -14.44 -10.76 -28.69
C PRO A 899 -14.05 -9.65 -29.66
N VAL A 900 -13.07 -8.82 -29.28
CA VAL A 900 -12.66 -7.63 -30.04
C VAL A 900 -12.16 -8.02 -31.43
N GLU A 901 -11.48 -9.15 -31.57
CA GLU A 901 -10.97 -9.65 -32.84
C GLU A 901 -12.09 -9.95 -33.84
N VAL A 902 -13.24 -10.43 -33.35
CA VAL A 902 -14.43 -10.71 -34.18
C VAL A 902 -15.07 -9.39 -34.61
N VAL A 903 -15.20 -8.44 -33.68
CA VAL A 903 -15.76 -7.11 -33.95
C VAL A 903 -14.92 -6.37 -34.98
N ASP A 904 -13.61 -6.29 -34.76
CA ASP A 904 -12.67 -5.61 -35.65
C ASP A 904 -12.68 -6.26 -37.04
N PHE A 905 -12.72 -7.60 -37.12
CA PHE A 905 -12.82 -8.30 -38.39
C PHE A 905 -14.09 -7.90 -39.17
N ILE A 906 -15.26 -7.86 -38.50
CA ILE A 906 -16.53 -7.48 -39.14
C ILE A 906 -16.48 -6.03 -39.60
N LEU A 907 -16.03 -5.09 -38.76
CA LEU A 907 -15.98 -3.67 -39.11
C LEU A 907 -15.09 -3.40 -40.34
N HIS A 908 -13.88 -3.96 -40.36
CA HIS A 908 -12.97 -3.80 -41.49
C HIS A 908 -13.48 -4.51 -42.75
N SER A 909 -14.17 -5.65 -42.60
CA SER A 909 -14.78 -6.36 -43.73
C SER A 909 -15.94 -5.57 -44.34
N VAL A 910 -16.80 -4.98 -43.51
CA VAL A 910 -17.91 -4.13 -43.97
C VAL A 910 -17.37 -2.87 -44.64
N GLU A 911 -16.34 -2.23 -44.08
CA GLU A 911 -15.67 -1.09 -44.72
C GLU A 911 -15.05 -1.46 -46.06
N HIS A 912 -14.45 -2.65 -46.17
CA HIS A 912 -13.93 -3.15 -47.44
C HIS A 912 -15.06 -3.34 -48.48
N VAL A 913 -16.17 -3.96 -48.09
CA VAL A 913 -17.34 -4.17 -48.97
C VAL A 913 -17.96 -2.84 -49.41
N LEU A 914 -18.09 -1.86 -48.51
CA LEU A 914 -18.56 -0.51 -48.88
C LEU A 914 -17.67 0.12 -49.95
N LYS A 915 -16.35 -0.01 -49.81
CA LYS A 915 -15.39 0.53 -50.78
C LYS A 915 -15.46 -0.19 -52.12
N THR A 916 -15.52 -1.52 -52.13
CA THR A 916 -15.42 -2.31 -53.38
C THR A 916 -16.73 -2.38 -54.14
N GLU A 917 -17.86 -2.57 -53.45
CA GLU A 917 -19.16 -2.81 -54.08
C GLU A 917 -19.97 -1.51 -54.25
N PHE A 918 -19.79 -0.52 -53.37
CA PHE A 918 -20.61 0.70 -53.33
C PHE A 918 -19.83 1.98 -53.60
N ASN A 919 -18.49 1.91 -53.74
CA ASN A 919 -17.60 3.07 -53.83
C ASN A 919 -17.89 4.12 -52.74
N SER A 920 -18.08 3.65 -51.51
CA SER A 920 -18.41 4.46 -50.34
C SER A 920 -17.62 3.97 -49.11
N SER A 921 -17.68 4.70 -48.01
CA SER A 921 -17.05 4.38 -46.73
C SER A 921 -18.01 4.63 -45.58
N MET A 922 -17.82 3.92 -44.46
CA MET A 922 -18.47 4.26 -43.19
C MET A 922 -18.20 5.70 -42.76
N ALA A 923 -17.10 6.31 -43.22
CA ALA A 923 -16.75 7.70 -42.94
C ALA A 923 -17.47 8.73 -43.83
N ASP A 924 -18.21 8.31 -44.86
CA ASP A 924 -18.94 9.23 -45.73
C ASP A 924 -20.20 9.76 -45.05
N GLU A 925 -20.60 10.99 -45.40
CA GLU A 925 -21.85 11.58 -44.96
C GLU A 925 -23.06 10.83 -45.56
N ASN A 926 -24.15 10.78 -44.80
CA ASN A 926 -25.38 10.06 -45.10
C ASN A 926 -25.25 8.52 -45.11
N VAL A 927 -24.11 7.97 -44.67
CA VAL A 927 -23.95 6.54 -44.41
C VAL A 927 -24.27 6.26 -42.95
N HIS A 928 -25.55 5.97 -42.67
CA HIS A 928 -26.01 5.66 -41.32
C HIS A 928 -25.66 4.22 -40.92
N ILE A 929 -25.07 4.08 -39.74
CA ILE A 929 -24.59 2.82 -39.16
C ILE A 929 -25.45 2.49 -37.93
N LEU A 930 -26.00 1.29 -37.89
CA LEU A 930 -26.85 0.83 -36.80
C LEU A 930 -26.32 -0.47 -36.20
N ASP A 931 -26.18 -0.48 -34.88
CA ASP A 931 -26.08 -1.69 -34.08
C ASP A 931 -27.42 -1.95 -33.36
N PRO A 932 -28.26 -2.88 -33.86
CA PRO A 932 -29.59 -3.11 -33.32
C PRO A 932 -29.60 -3.87 -31.98
N PHE A 933 -28.46 -4.43 -31.56
CA PHE A 933 -28.30 -5.28 -30.37
C PHE A 933 -26.95 -4.99 -29.70
N THR A 934 -26.77 -3.76 -29.24
CA THR A 934 -25.43 -3.25 -28.98
C THR A 934 -24.74 -3.85 -27.76
N GLY A 935 -25.50 -4.47 -26.85
CA GLY A 935 -24.98 -5.05 -25.63
C GLY A 935 -24.24 -4.00 -24.83
N THR A 936 -22.92 -4.16 -24.70
CA THR A 936 -22.04 -3.23 -23.99
C THR A 936 -21.45 -2.12 -24.87
N GLY A 937 -21.94 -1.98 -26.11
CA GLY A 937 -21.51 -0.94 -27.05
C GLY A 937 -20.27 -1.29 -27.89
N THR A 938 -19.81 -2.55 -27.87
CA THR A 938 -18.48 -2.94 -28.38
C THR A 938 -18.30 -2.65 -29.87
N PHE A 939 -19.31 -2.89 -30.71
CA PHE A 939 -19.20 -2.58 -32.15
C PHE A 939 -19.04 -1.08 -32.39
N ILE A 940 -19.77 -0.25 -31.65
CA ILE A 940 -19.70 1.20 -31.79
C ILE A 940 -18.37 1.73 -31.25
N THR A 941 -17.92 1.28 -30.07
CA THR A 941 -16.64 1.73 -29.51
C THR A 941 -15.46 1.36 -30.40
N ARG A 942 -15.44 0.12 -30.91
CA ARG A 942 -14.40 -0.31 -31.85
C ARG A 942 -14.48 0.41 -33.19
N LEU A 943 -15.67 0.75 -33.68
CA LEU A 943 -15.80 1.60 -34.87
C LEU A 943 -15.14 2.97 -34.65
N LEU A 944 -15.37 3.62 -33.51
CA LEU A 944 -14.74 4.90 -33.19
C LEU A 944 -13.21 4.77 -33.08
N GLN A 945 -12.70 3.66 -32.55
CA GLN A 945 -11.26 3.40 -32.36
C GLN A 945 -10.55 2.83 -33.60
N SER A 946 -11.29 2.33 -34.58
CA SER A 946 -10.73 1.56 -35.71
C SER A 946 -9.87 2.39 -36.67
N GLY A 947 -9.97 3.73 -36.62
CA GLY A 947 -9.39 4.62 -37.62
C GLY A 947 -10.15 4.62 -38.97
N ILE A 948 -11.27 3.88 -39.08
CA ILE A 948 -12.12 3.90 -40.28
C ILE A 948 -12.77 5.29 -40.44
N ILE A 949 -13.24 5.88 -39.34
CA ILE A 949 -13.78 7.25 -39.31
C ILE A 949 -12.64 8.18 -38.87
N PRO A 950 -12.15 9.09 -39.74
CA PRO A 950 -11.12 10.06 -39.38
C PRO A 950 -11.59 11.02 -38.27
N GLU A 951 -10.67 11.50 -37.45
CA GLU A 951 -10.97 12.38 -36.31
C GLU A 951 -11.75 13.64 -36.72
N GLU A 952 -11.46 14.21 -37.90
CA GLU A 952 -12.15 15.39 -38.40
C GLU A 952 -13.63 15.16 -38.75
N LYS A 953 -14.02 13.91 -39.07
CA LYS A 953 -15.40 13.53 -39.40
C LYS A 953 -16.13 12.94 -38.19
N LEU A 954 -15.39 12.51 -37.17
CA LEU A 954 -15.92 11.80 -36.01
C LEU A 954 -17.03 12.56 -35.27
N PRO A 955 -16.93 13.89 -34.98
CA PRO A 955 -18.00 14.61 -34.28
C PRO A 955 -19.34 14.58 -35.02
N TYR A 956 -19.33 14.76 -36.34
CA TYR A 956 -20.54 14.74 -37.14
C TYR A 956 -21.16 13.33 -37.19
N LYS A 957 -20.34 12.29 -37.45
CA LYS A 957 -20.80 10.89 -37.44
C LYS A 957 -21.39 10.50 -36.09
N TYR A 958 -20.69 10.84 -35.00
CA TYR A 958 -21.11 10.55 -33.62
C TYR A 958 -22.46 11.17 -33.26
N GLN A 959 -22.71 12.43 -33.66
CA GLN A 959 -23.95 13.12 -33.32
C GLN A 959 -25.15 12.74 -34.20
N HIS A 960 -24.93 12.29 -35.43
CA HIS A 960 -25.99 12.20 -36.44
C HIS A 960 -26.14 10.83 -37.13
N GLU A 961 -25.05 10.07 -37.28
CA GLU A 961 -25.01 8.95 -38.25
C GLU A 961 -24.67 7.59 -37.63
N ILE A 962 -24.33 7.56 -36.34
CA ILE A 962 -24.09 6.32 -35.58
C ILE A 962 -25.25 6.08 -34.62
N HIS A 963 -25.81 4.87 -34.67
CA HIS A 963 -27.05 4.49 -33.98
C HIS A 963 -26.87 3.16 -33.26
N ALA A 964 -27.48 3.03 -32.08
CA ALA A 964 -27.41 1.81 -31.28
C ALA A 964 -28.72 1.56 -30.52
N ASN A 965 -29.13 0.30 -30.43
CA ASN A 965 -30.30 -0.12 -29.64
C ASN A 965 -29.92 -1.18 -28.63
N GLU A 966 -30.53 -1.11 -27.45
CA GLU A 966 -30.41 -2.13 -26.42
C GLU A 966 -31.73 -2.27 -25.66
N ILE A 967 -32.10 -3.49 -25.28
CA ILE A 967 -33.33 -3.77 -24.52
C ILE A 967 -33.07 -3.82 -23.01
N VAL A 968 -31.84 -4.18 -22.62
CA VAL A 968 -31.44 -4.35 -21.22
C VAL A 968 -30.90 -3.05 -20.63
N LEU A 969 -31.52 -2.53 -19.56
CA LEU A 969 -31.15 -1.25 -18.94
C LEU A 969 -29.66 -1.16 -18.55
N LEU A 970 -29.13 -2.18 -17.88
CA LEU A 970 -27.75 -2.16 -17.43
C LEU A 970 -26.78 -2.15 -18.63
N ALA A 971 -27.05 -2.95 -19.65
CA ALA A 971 -26.26 -2.97 -20.88
C ALA A 971 -26.34 -1.63 -21.61
N TYR A 972 -27.53 -1.02 -21.66
CA TYR A 972 -27.75 0.32 -22.21
C TYR A 972 -26.89 1.39 -21.51
N TYR A 973 -26.83 1.41 -20.17
CA TYR A 973 -25.95 2.35 -19.46
C TYR A 973 -24.48 2.09 -19.76
N ILE A 974 -24.05 0.82 -19.75
CA ILE A 974 -22.66 0.46 -20.07
C ILE A 974 -22.31 0.89 -21.51
N ALA A 975 -23.17 0.63 -22.48
CA ALA A 975 -22.97 1.01 -23.87
C ALA A 975 -22.87 2.53 -24.04
N ALA A 976 -23.83 3.28 -23.47
CA ALA A 976 -23.83 4.74 -23.55
C ALA A 976 -22.53 5.34 -22.99
N ILE A 977 -22.14 4.92 -21.78
CA ILE A 977 -20.93 5.39 -21.12
C ILE A 977 -19.67 4.99 -21.90
N ASN A 978 -19.60 3.74 -22.38
CA ASN A 978 -18.42 3.28 -23.13
C ASN A 978 -18.25 4.07 -24.43
N ILE A 979 -19.33 4.30 -25.17
CA ILE A 979 -19.34 5.06 -26.42
C ILE A 979 -18.94 6.52 -26.15
N GLU A 980 -19.51 7.15 -25.13
CA GLU A 980 -19.17 8.51 -24.70
C GLU A 980 -17.71 8.61 -24.25
N ALA A 981 -17.24 7.75 -23.35
CA ALA A 981 -15.87 7.77 -22.85
C ALA A 981 -14.84 7.56 -23.97
N THR A 982 -15.11 6.64 -24.91
CA THR A 982 -14.25 6.43 -26.09
C THR A 982 -14.19 7.68 -26.98
N TYR A 983 -15.34 8.30 -27.27
CA TYR A 983 -15.38 9.53 -28.08
C TYR A 983 -14.56 10.67 -27.48
N HIS A 984 -14.75 10.97 -26.18
CA HIS A 984 -13.98 12.02 -25.51
C HIS A 984 -12.50 11.64 -25.35
N GLY A 985 -12.20 10.37 -25.13
CA GLY A 985 -10.83 9.87 -25.04
C GLY A 985 -10.04 10.07 -26.35
N ILE A 986 -10.69 9.85 -27.50
CA ILE A 986 -10.12 10.12 -28.82
C ILE A 986 -9.84 11.63 -28.98
N LEU A 987 -10.85 12.48 -28.77
CA LEU A 987 -10.69 13.91 -28.99
C LEU A 987 -9.68 14.59 -28.03
N THR A 988 -9.48 14.04 -26.84
CA THR A 988 -8.49 14.55 -25.86
C THR A 988 -7.08 13.96 -26.05
N GLY A 989 -6.91 13.02 -27.00
CA GLY A 989 -5.65 12.32 -27.21
C GLY A 989 -5.24 11.44 -26.02
N ASN A 990 -6.20 10.96 -25.21
CA ASN A 990 -5.97 10.24 -23.96
C ASN A 990 -6.67 8.86 -23.98
N ILE A 991 -6.51 8.11 -25.07
CA ILE A 991 -7.13 6.79 -25.23
C ILE A 991 -6.45 5.75 -24.33
N HIS A 992 -5.12 5.74 -24.31
CA HIS A 992 -4.29 4.76 -23.58
C HIS A 992 -3.75 5.26 -22.22
N GLY A 993 -4.09 6.48 -21.79
CA GLY A 993 -3.60 7.03 -20.52
C GLY A 993 -2.21 7.65 -20.60
N GLU A 994 -1.69 7.92 -21.80
CA GLU A 994 -0.42 8.63 -21.98
C GLU A 994 -0.60 10.08 -21.52
N GLN A 995 0.03 10.42 -20.38
CA GLN A 995 0.32 11.80 -20.04
C GLN A 995 1.44 12.25 -20.97
N ASP A 996 1.12 13.10 -21.95
CA ASP A 996 2.15 13.99 -22.50
C ASP A 996 2.61 14.90 -21.35
N ASP A 997 3.85 14.70 -20.88
CA ASP A 997 4.50 15.54 -19.87
C ASP A 997 4.79 16.96 -20.38
N ASP A 998 4.48 17.27 -21.64
CA ASP A 998 4.64 18.60 -22.20
C ASP A 998 3.47 19.52 -21.84
N ALA A 999 3.54 20.10 -20.64
CA ALA A 999 2.60 21.09 -20.12
C ALA A 999 2.57 22.42 -20.94
N SER A 1000 3.32 22.54 -22.03
CA SER A 1000 3.41 23.76 -22.84
C SER A 1000 2.32 23.90 -23.90
N VAL A 1001 1.58 22.84 -24.23
CA VAL A 1001 0.47 22.88 -25.19
C VAL A 1001 -0.86 22.81 -24.45
N ALA A 1002 -1.55 23.95 -24.33
CA ALA A 1002 -2.92 24.01 -23.84
C ALA A 1002 -3.83 23.19 -24.78
N LYS A 1003 -4.09 21.91 -24.45
CA LYS A 1003 -5.09 21.10 -25.16
C LYS A 1003 -6.47 21.77 -25.00
N PRO A 1004 -7.30 21.81 -26.06
CA PRO A 1004 -8.61 22.42 -25.97
C PRO A 1004 -9.48 21.67 -24.96
N VAL A 1005 -10.14 22.41 -24.07
CA VAL A 1005 -11.17 21.84 -23.18
C VAL A 1005 -12.35 21.42 -24.06
N ILE A 1006 -12.52 20.12 -24.25
CA ILE A 1006 -13.66 19.56 -24.98
C ILE A 1006 -14.80 19.38 -23.98
N GLU A 1007 -15.89 20.11 -24.20
CA GLU A 1007 -17.11 19.99 -23.40
C GLU A 1007 -17.73 18.61 -23.58
N TYR A 1008 -18.28 18.04 -22.50
CA TYR A 1008 -18.92 16.73 -22.55
C TYR A 1008 -20.13 16.72 -23.49
N GLN A 1009 -20.20 15.72 -24.36
CA GLN A 1009 -21.29 15.49 -25.30
C GLN A 1009 -21.90 14.10 -25.11
N PRO A 1010 -23.20 14.01 -24.74
CA PRO A 1010 -23.86 12.72 -24.58
C PRO A 1010 -24.14 12.04 -25.93
N PHE A 1011 -24.12 10.71 -25.96
CA PHE A 1011 -24.39 9.96 -27.19
C PHE A 1011 -25.89 9.96 -27.49
N LYS A 1012 -26.29 10.68 -28.54
CA LYS A 1012 -27.70 10.82 -28.94
C LYS A 1012 -28.21 9.64 -29.77
N GLY A 1013 -27.32 8.81 -30.31
CA GLY A 1013 -27.65 7.69 -31.19
C GLY A 1013 -28.15 6.43 -30.47
N ILE A 1014 -28.00 6.32 -29.14
CA ILE A 1014 -28.44 5.15 -28.38
C ILE A 1014 -29.90 5.26 -27.90
N CYS A 1015 -30.65 4.17 -28.06
CA CYS A 1015 -32.04 4.00 -27.61
C CYS A 1015 -32.20 2.79 -26.68
N LEU A 1016 -33.00 2.92 -25.62
CA LEU A 1016 -33.49 1.76 -24.87
C LEU A 1016 -34.79 1.29 -25.53
N THR A 1017 -34.77 0.14 -26.19
CA THR A 1017 -35.89 -0.35 -27.01
C THR A 1017 -35.75 -1.84 -27.34
N ASP A 1018 -36.89 -2.49 -27.62
CA ASP A 1018 -36.90 -3.75 -28.36
C ASP A 1018 -36.91 -3.44 -29.87
N THR A 1019 -35.80 -3.72 -30.54
CA THR A 1019 -35.64 -3.45 -31.98
C THR A 1019 -36.69 -4.18 -32.84
N PHE A 1020 -37.12 -5.38 -32.44
CA PHE A 1020 -38.16 -6.10 -33.19
C PHE A 1020 -39.52 -5.45 -32.99
N GLN A 1021 -39.84 -5.02 -31.77
CA GLN A 1021 -41.10 -4.37 -31.45
C GLN A 1021 -41.27 -3.02 -32.15
N MET A 1022 -40.18 -2.28 -32.40
CA MET A 1022 -40.21 -1.01 -33.15
C MET A 1022 -40.84 -1.14 -34.54
N ALA A 1023 -40.76 -2.31 -35.18
CA ALA A 1023 -41.36 -2.55 -36.49
C ALA A 1023 -42.85 -2.97 -36.41
N GLU A 1024 -43.33 -3.36 -35.22
CA GLU A 1024 -44.67 -3.92 -35.04
C GLU A 1024 -45.76 -2.85 -34.95
N ARG A 1025 -45.51 -1.71 -34.30
CA ARG A 1025 -46.50 -0.65 -34.07
C ARG A 1025 -45.88 0.74 -34.13
N GLU A 1026 -46.68 1.74 -34.48
CA GLU A 1026 -46.30 3.15 -34.31
C GLU A 1026 -46.43 3.53 -32.82
N ASP A 1027 -45.39 4.16 -32.27
CA ASP A 1027 -45.34 4.68 -30.89
C ASP A 1027 -46.46 5.70 -30.65
N ARG A 1028 -47.27 5.52 -29.59
CA ARG A 1028 -48.49 6.33 -29.34
C ARG A 1028 -48.42 7.25 -28.12
N LEU A 1029 -47.37 7.17 -27.31
CA LEU A 1029 -47.28 7.87 -26.02
C LEU A 1029 -45.94 8.65 -25.91
N ASP A 1030 -46.01 9.91 -25.45
CA ASP A 1030 -44.86 10.81 -25.27
C ASP A 1030 -45.06 11.70 -24.00
N LYS A 1031 -44.93 11.19 -22.76
CA LYS A 1031 -44.95 12.07 -21.57
C LYS A 1031 -43.71 11.96 -20.68
N LEU A 1032 -43.34 10.78 -20.18
CA LEU A 1032 -42.20 10.59 -19.26
C LEU A 1032 -40.89 10.24 -20.01
N LEU A 1033 -40.97 9.46 -21.09
CA LEU A 1033 -39.83 8.98 -21.89
C LEU A 1033 -39.64 9.74 -23.22
N GLU A 1034 -40.17 10.96 -23.33
CA GLU A 1034 -40.23 11.75 -24.57
C GLU A 1034 -38.90 11.80 -25.34
N LYS A 1035 -37.77 11.98 -24.63
CA LYS A 1035 -36.43 12.00 -25.25
C LYS A 1035 -36.04 10.66 -25.88
N ASN A 1036 -36.34 9.52 -25.25
CA ASN A 1036 -36.05 8.19 -25.78
C ASN A 1036 -36.98 7.90 -26.98
N SER A 1037 -38.28 8.15 -26.83
CA SER A 1037 -39.27 7.99 -27.89
C SER A 1037 -38.95 8.86 -29.12
N HIS A 1038 -38.47 10.09 -28.93
CA HIS A 1038 -38.01 10.94 -30.03
C HIS A 1038 -36.79 10.36 -30.76
N ARG A 1039 -35.81 9.80 -30.04
CA ARG A 1039 -34.65 9.13 -30.65
C ARG A 1039 -35.08 7.93 -31.50
N ARG A 1040 -35.99 7.10 -30.98
CA ARG A 1040 -36.54 5.93 -31.68
C ARG A 1040 -37.29 6.33 -32.96
N LYS A 1041 -38.22 7.29 -32.86
CA LYS A 1041 -38.97 7.84 -34.01
C LYS A 1041 -38.06 8.48 -35.05
N HIS A 1042 -36.99 9.13 -34.63
CA HIS A 1042 -35.98 9.67 -35.55
C HIS A 1042 -35.24 8.54 -36.27
N GLN A 1043 -34.70 7.56 -35.53
CA GLN A 1043 -33.96 6.42 -36.08
C GLN A 1043 -34.79 5.60 -37.08
N GLN A 1044 -36.08 5.40 -36.84
CA GLN A 1044 -36.97 4.68 -37.76
C GLN A 1044 -37.08 5.35 -39.15
N LYS A 1045 -36.98 6.67 -39.22
CA LYS A 1045 -37.08 7.44 -40.47
C LYS A 1045 -35.77 7.48 -41.26
N LEU A 1046 -34.65 7.08 -40.64
CA LEU A 1046 -33.33 7.14 -41.27
C LEU A 1046 -33.16 6.05 -42.33
N ASN A 1047 -32.39 6.39 -43.37
CA ASN A 1047 -31.96 5.44 -44.38
C ASN A 1047 -30.69 4.72 -43.90
N ILE A 1048 -30.85 3.56 -43.24
CA ILE A 1048 -29.73 2.79 -42.67
C ILE A 1048 -29.01 2.04 -43.80
N ARG A 1049 -27.71 2.28 -43.93
CA ARG A 1049 -26.85 1.66 -44.96
C ARG A 1049 -25.97 0.55 -44.42
N VAL A 1050 -25.70 0.56 -43.13
CA VAL A 1050 -24.83 -0.43 -42.48
C VAL A 1050 -25.52 -0.94 -41.23
N ILE A 1051 -25.66 -2.26 -41.12
CA ILE A 1051 -26.11 -2.93 -39.91
C ILE A 1051 -25.00 -3.88 -39.45
N VAL A 1052 -24.50 -3.68 -38.23
CA VAL A 1052 -23.49 -4.57 -37.61
C VAL A 1052 -23.97 -5.02 -36.24
N GLY A 1053 -23.40 -6.09 -35.69
CA GLY A 1053 -23.71 -6.49 -34.32
C GLY A 1053 -23.56 -7.97 -34.02
N ASN A 1054 -23.96 -8.32 -32.80
CA ASN A 1054 -24.08 -9.69 -32.32
C ASN A 1054 -25.52 -9.92 -31.82
N PRO A 1055 -26.45 -10.39 -32.67
CA PRO A 1055 -27.84 -10.58 -32.26
C PRO A 1055 -28.01 -11.68 -31.20
N PRO A 1056 -29.10 -11.68 -30.43
CA PRO A 1056 -29.37 -12.72 -29.42
C PRO A 1056 -29.70 -14.08 -30.06
N TYR A 1057 -29.29 -15.18 -29.41
CA TYR A 1057 -29.54 -16.55 -29.88
C TYR A 1057 -30.50 -17.27 -28.92
N SER A 1058 -31.72 -17.55 -29.38
CA SER A 1058 -32.71 -18.31 -28.62
C SER A 1058 -33.75 -18.92 -29.55
N ALA A 1059 -33.73 -20.25 -29.70
CA ALA A 1059 -34.78 -21.01 -30.40
C ALA A 1059 -36.00 -21.31 -29.52
N GLY A 1060 -35.93 -21.03 -28.21
CA GLY A 1060 -36.98 -21.29 -27.22
C GLY A 1060 -36.42 -21.57 -25.82
N GLN A 1061 -37.29 -21.89 -24.87
CA GLN A 1061 -36.92 -22.23 -23.49
C GLN A 1061 -36.39 -23.67 -23.36
N ARG A 1062 -35.49 -23.93 -22.40
CA ARG A 1062 -34.91 -25.27 -22.16
C ARG A 1062 -35.94 -26.22 -21.54
N ALA A 1063 -36.76 -25.72 -20.63
CA ALA A 1063 -37.89 -26.44 -20.05
C ALA A 1063 -39.14 -25.55 -19.99
N ALA A 1064 -40.32 -26.16 -20.02
CA ALA A 1064 -41.59 -25.43 -19.88
C ALA A 1064 -41.75 -24.70 -18.53
N ASN A 1065 -40.99 -25.14 -17.52
CA ASN A 1065 -41.00 -24.56 -16.17
C ASN A 1065 -40.11 -23.31 -16.04
N ASP A 1066 -39.30 -22.99 -17.07
CA ASP A 1066 -38.39 -21.84 -17.03
C ASP A 1066 -39.14 -20.51 -17.20
N ASN A 1067 -40.40 -20.56 -17.65
CA ASN A 1067 -41.26 -19.42 -17.92
C ASN A 1067 -40.56 -18.32 -18.76
N ASN A 1068 -39.79 -18.76 -19.77
CA ASN A 1068 -38.90 -17.92 -20.59
C ASN A 1068 -39.14 -18.17 -22.08
N ALA A 1069 -40.42 -18.24 -22.49
CA ALA A 1069 -40.78 -18.42 -23.89
C ALA A 1069 -40.45 -17.17 -24.70
N ASN A 1070 -40.00 -17.34 -25.94
CA ASN A 1070 -39.69 -16.22 -26.83
C ASN A 1070 -40.92 -15.34 -27.06
N VAL A 1071 -40.71 -14.02 -27.05
CA VAL A 1071 -41.73 -13.03 -27.41
C VAL A 1071 -42.18 -13.24 -28.87
N ALA A 1072 -43.47 -13.03 -29.13
CA ALA A 1072 -44.05 -13.11 -30.47
C ALA A 1072 -44.05 -11.73 -31.14
N TYR A 1073 -43.63 -11.68 -32.41
CA TYR A 1073 -43.56 -10.45 -33.21
C TYR A 1073 -44.38 -10.66 -34.50
N PRO A 1074 -45.70 -10.40 -34.50
CA PRO A 1074 -46.60 -10.87 -35.54
C PRO A 1074 -46.23 -10.47 -36.97
N LYS A 1075 -45.80 -9.21 -37.22
CA LYS A 1075 -45.38 -8.78 -38.55
C LYS A 1075 -44.05 -9.41 -38.94
N LEU A 1076 -43.05 -9.39 -38.06
CA LEU A 1076 -41.74 -9.98 -38.34
C LEU A 1076 -41.83 -11.50 -38.55
N ASP A 1077 -42.60 -12.18 -37.71
CA ASP A 1077 -42.84 -13.62 -37.79
C ASP A 1077 -43.67 -13.97 -39.05
N GLU A 1078 -44.55 -13.08 -39.53
CA GLU A 1078 -45.22 -13.24 -40.82
C GLU A 1078 -44.27 -13.04 -42.01
N HIS A 1079 -43.30 -12.12 -41.92
CA HIS A 1079 -42.24 -12.03 -42.92
C HIS A 1079 -41.41 -13.30 -42.97
N ILE A 1080 -40.99 -13.85 -41.83
CA ILE A 1080 -40.31 -15.16 -41.76
C ILE A 1080 -41.18 -16.27 -42.35
N ARG A 1081 -42.48 -16.24 -42.05
CA ARG A 1081 -43.44 -17.24 -42.55
C ARG A 1081 -43.52 -17.20 -44.08
N SER A 1082 -43.73 -16.02 -44.64
CA SER A 1082 -43.92 -15.80 -46.08
C SER A 1082 -42.64 -15.92 -46.91
N THR A 1083 -41.45 -15.81 -46.29
CA THR A 1083 -40.16 -16.02 -46.97
C THR A 1083 -39.56 -17.40 -46.66
N TYR A 1084 -39.02 -17.58 -45.46
CA TYR A 1084 -38.18 -18.73 -45.10
C TYR A 1084 -39.00 -20.01 -44.89
N VAL A 1085 -40.13 -19.93 -44.17
CA VAL A 1085 -40.91 -21.10 -43.76
C VAL A 1085 -41.66 -21.73 -44.92
N VAL A 1086 -42.27 -20.92 -45.80
CA VAL A 1086 -43.00 -21.39 -46.99
C VAL A 1086 -42.08 -22.16 -47.95
N ARG A 1087 -40.80 -21.80 -48.00
CA ARG A 1087 -39.80 -22.43 -48.88
C ARG A 1087 -39.04 -23.59 -48.25
N SER A 1088 -39.24 -23.88 -46.97
CA SER A 1088 -38.57 -25.00 -46.32
C SER A 1088 -39.28 -26.34 -46.57
N ALA A 1089 -38.52 -27.36 -46.95
CA ALA A 1089 -39.02 -28.73 -47.10
C ALA A 1089 -39.21 -29.47 -45.75
N ALA A 1090 -38.68 -28.94 -44.64
CA ALA A 1090 -38.75 -29.60 -43.34
C ALA A 1090 -40.17 -29.58 -42.74
N THR A 1091 -40.55 -30.63 -42.01
CA THR A 1091 -41.83 -30.67 -41.27
C THR A 1091 -41.78 -29.84 -39.98
N LEU A 1092 -40.67 -29.93 -39.23
CA LEU A 1092 -40.47 -29.13 -38.01
C LEU A 1092 -39.74 -27.83 -38.37
N ARG A 1093 -40.43 -26.70 -38.19
CA ARG A 1093 -39.95 -25.38 -38.65
C ARG A 1093 -39.77 -24.36 -37.52
N ASN A 1094 -39.99 -24.76 -36.26
CA ASN A 1094 -39.95 -23.85 -35.11
C ASN A 1094 -38.59 -23.15 -34.95
N ALA A 1095 -37.50 -23.84 -35.31
CA ALA A 1095 -36.14 -23.29 -35.24
C ALA A 1095 -35.92 -22.08 -36.18
N LEU A 1096 -36.77 -21.87 -37.20
CA LEU A 1096 -36.71 -20.69 -38.07
C LEU A 1096 -37.14 -19.39 -37.36
N TYR A 1097 -37.75 -19.49 -36.19
CA TYR A 1097 -38.14 -18.36 -35.36
C TYR A 1097 -37.14 -18.08 -34.22
N ASP A 1098 -35.93 -18.63 -34.32
CA ASP A 1098 -34.82 -18.26 -33.43
C ASP A 1098 -34.53 -16.75 -33.55
N SER A 1099 -34.23 -16.11 -32.43
CA SER A 1099 -33.93 -14.68 -32.34
C SER A 1099 -32.84 -14.22 -33.31
N TYR A 1100 -31.82 -15.04 -33.62
CA TYR A 1100 -30.80 -14.63 -34.60
C TYR A 1100 -31.32 -14.67 -36.05
N ILE A 1101 -32.28 -15.53 -36.36
CA ILE A 1101 -32.95 -15.56 -37.68
C ILE A 1101 -33.93 -14.40 -37.80
N ARG A 1102 -34.63 -14.06 -36.71
CA ARG A 1102 -35.41 -12.81 -36.62
C ARG A 1102 -34.54 -11.58 -36.84
N ALA A 1103 -33.34 -11.54 -36.27
CA ALA A 1103 -32.37 -10.48 -36.53
C ALA A 1103 -31.95 -10.40 -38.00
N ILE A 1104 -31.65 -11.54 -38.64
CA ILE A 1104 -31.36 -11.57 -40.08
C ILE A 1104 -32.54 -11.00 -40.88
N ARG A 1105 -33.76 -11.52 -40.68
CA ARG A 1105 -34.94 -11.08 -41.43
C ARG A 1105 -35.25 -9.60 -41.20
N TRP A 1106 -35.17 -9.15 -39.95
CA TRP A 1106 -35.41 -7.75 -39.58
C TRP A 1106 -34.39 -6.83 -40.25
N SER A 1107 -33.10 -7.19 -40.20
CA SER A 1107 -32.04 -6.39 -40.83
C SER A 1107 -32.17 -6.34 -42.35
N SER A 1108 -32.50 -7.46 -42.99
CA SER A 1108 -32.80 -7.50 -44.43
C SER A 1108 -33.99 -6.59 -44.78
N ASN A 1109 -35.03 -6.54 -43.94
CA ASN A 1109 -36.16 -5.65 -44.15
C ASN A 1109 -35.79 -4.18 -43.89
N ARG A 1110 -34.93 -3.92 -42.90
CA ARG A 1110 -34.55 -2.57 -42.47
C ARG A 1110 -33.60 -1.88 -43.46
N ILE A 1111 -32.72 -2.64 -44.10
CA ILE A 1111 -31.71 -2.15 -45.04
C ILE A 1111 -32.30 -1.88 -46.42
N GLY A 1112 -33.37 -2.58 -46.79
CA GLY A 1112 -34.06 -2.41 -48.08
C GLY A 1112 -33.15 -2.78 -49.26
N ASP A 1113 -33.13 -1.91 -50.27
CA ASP A 1113 -32.54 -2.23 -51.58
C ASP A 1113 -31.00 -2.12 -51.63
N CYS A 1114 -30.37 -1.43 -50.68
CA CYS A 1114 -28.92 -1.18 -50.74
C CYS A 1114 -28.30 -0.92 -49.36
N GLY A 1115 -27.30 -1.74 -49.03
CA GLY A 1115 -26.47 -1.61 -47.83
C GLY A 1115 -25.70 -2.90 -47.52
N VAL A 1116 -25.07 -2.95 -46.35
CA VAL A 1116 -24.30 -4.10 -45.86
C VAL A 1116 -24.79 -4.54 -44.48
N ILE A 1117 -24.90 -5.86 -44.28
CA ILE A 1117 -25.17 -6.48 -42.97
C ILE A 1117 -23.94 -7.31 -42.56
N GLY A 1118 -23.39 -7.05 -41.38
CA GLY A 1118 -22.25 -7.76 -40.81
C GLY A 1118 -22.55 -8.30 -39.42
N PHE A 1119 -22.76 -9.61 -39.28
CA PHE A 1119 -23.09 -10.23 -38.00
C PHE A 1119 -22.14 -11.38 -37.63
N VAL A 1120 -22.01 -11.58 -36.31
CA VAL A 1120 -21.65 -12.88 -35.73
C VAL A 1120 -22.93 -13.55 -35.23
N THR A 1121 -23.21 -14.78 -35.68
CA THR A 1121 -24.47 -15.49 -35.39
C THR A 1121 -24.23 -16.97 -35.09
N ASN A 1122 -25.27 -17.67 -34.62
CA ASN A 1122 -25.30 -19.11 -34.61
C ASN A 1122 -25.18 -19.67 -36.06
N ALA A 1123 -24.28 -20.63 -36.26
CA ALA A 1123 -24.02 -21.24 -37.56
C ALA A 1123 -25.09 -22.26 -38.02
N GLY A 1124 -26.09 -22.56 -37.18
CA GLY A 1124 -27.09 -23.59 -37.45
C GLY A 1124 -27.77 -23.47 -38.82
N PHE A 1125 -28.03 -22.25 -39.32
CA PHE A 1125 -28.69 -22.05 -40.61
C PHE A 1125 -27.87 -22.52 -41.83
N ILE A 1126 -26.56 -22.74 -41.69
CA ILE A 1126 -25.69 -23.16 -42.79
C ILE A 1126 -25.99 -24.61 -43.19
N GLU A 1127 -26.18 -25.49 -42.21
CA GLU A 1127 -26.31 -26.94 -42.44
C GLU A 1127 -27.69 -27.50 -42.02
N ALA A 1128 -28.49 -26.77 -41.22
CA ALA A 1128 -29.76 -27.30 -40.73
C ALA A 1128 -30.76 -27.59 -41.86
N ASN A 1129 -31.45 -28.72 -41.75
CA ASN A 1129 -32.48 -29.15 -42.70
C ASN A 1129 -33.64 -28.14 -42.81
N ALA A 1130 -34.07 -27.54 -41.69
CA ALA A 1130 -35.16 -26.58 -41.68
C ALA A 1130 -34.79 -25.20 -42.24
N ALA A 1131 -33.49 -24.92 -42.46
CA ALA A 1131 -33.00 -23.62 -42.94
C ALA A 1131 -32.75 -23.59 -44.46
N ASP A 1132 -33.16 -24.62 -45.20
CA ASP A 1132 -33.11 -24.67 -46.66
C ASP A 1132 -33.83 -23.50 -47.34
N GLY A 1133 -35.05 -23.19 -46.88
CA GLY A 1133 -35.81 -22.03 -47.35
C GLY A 1133 -35.13 -20.69 -47.03
N LEU A 1134 -34.54 -20.57 -45.84
CA LEU A 1134 -33.73 -19.39 -45.45
C LEU A 1134 -32.53 -19.20 -46.38
N ARG A 1135 -31.74 -20.26 -46.61
CA ARG A 1135 -30.58 -20.20 -47.52
C ARG A 1135 -30.97 -19.80 -48.93
N GLN A 1136 -32.08 -20.34 -49.45
CA GLN A 1136 -32.61 -19.95 -50.75
C GLN A 1136 -32.96 -18.45 -50.78
N CYS A 1137 -33.70 -17.94 -49.78
CA CYS A 1137 -34.03 -16.52 -49.71
C CYS A 1137 -32.79 -15.63 -49.65
N LEU A 1138 -31.79 -15.97 -48.82
CA LEU A 1138 -30.58 -15.16 -48.73
C LEU A 1138 -29.85 -15.06 -50.07
N ALA A 1139 -29.76 -16.15 -50.83
CA ALA A 1139 -29.14 -16.16 -52.15
C ALA A 1139 -29.90 -15.35 -53.21
N GLU A 1140 -31.21 -15.17 -53.04
CA GLU A 1140 -32.05 -14.35 -53.92
C GLU A 1140 -32.07 -12.86 -53.50
N GLU A 1141 -32.00 -12.58 -52.20
CA GLU A 1141 -32.12 -11.23 -51.65
C GLU A 1141 -30.79 -10.45 -51.66
N PHE A 1142 -29.65 -11.13 -51.59
CA PHE A 1142 -28.33 -10.50 -51.51
C PHE A 1142 -27.46 -10.82 -52.73
N SER A 1143 -26.83 -9.80 -53.30
CA SER A 1143 -25.89 -9.96 -54.43
C SER A 1143 -24.66 -10.78 -54.06
N ASN A 1144 -24.14 -10.60 -52.84
CA ASN A 1144 -22.96 -11.27 -52.33
C ASN A 1144 -23.19 -11.73 -50.89
N LEU A 1145 -22.73 -12.95 -50.56
CA LEU A 1145 -22.82 -13.55 -49.23
C LEU A 1145 -21.44 -14.07 -48.82
N TYR A 1146 -20.84 -13.48 -47.78
CA TYR A 1146 -19.58 -13.93 -47.21
C TYR A 1146 -19.83 -14.66 -45.89
N ILE A 1147 -19.63 -15.99 -45.89
CA ILE A 1147 -19.88 -16.83 -44.71
C ILE A 1147 -18.55 -17.35 -44.17
N PHE A 1148 -18.10 -16.80 -43.04
CA PHE A 1148 -16.91 -17.30 -42.33
C PHE A 1148 -17.32 -18.19 -41.14
N HIS A 1149 -17.32 -19.50 -41.37
CA HIS A 1149 -17.73 -20.49 -40.36
C HIS A 1149 -16.64 -20.75 -39.30
N LEU A 1150 -16.77 -20.15 -38.11
CA LEU A 1150 -15.81 -20.30 -36.99
C LEU A 1150 -15.85 -21.67 -36.28
N ARG A 1151 -16.84 -22.52 -36.59
CA ARG A 1151 -17.05 -23.85 -35.99
C ARG A 1151 -17.42 -23.75 -34.50
N GLY A 1152 -16.86 -24.61 -33.64
CA GLY A 1152 -17.08 -24.53 -32.19
C GLY A 1152 -18.40 -25.12 -31.66
N ASN A 1153 -19.21 -25.82 -32.48
CA ASN A 1153 -20.40 -26.49 -31.98
C ASN A 1153 -20.02 -27.71 -31.10
N HIS A 1154 -20.21 -27.58 -29.78
CA HIS A 1154 -19.86 -28.62 -28.80
C HIS A 1154 -21.01 -29.60 -28.48
N VAL A 1155 -22.21 -29.39 -29.03
CA VAL A 1155 -23.40 -30.22 -28.74
C VAL A 1155 -23.28 -31.63 -29.35
N ASP A 1156 -22.55 -31.79 -30.47
CA ASP A 1156 -22.40 -33.08 -31.16
C ASP A 1156 -21.49 -34.10 -30.43
N ARG A 1157 -20.69 -33.69 -29.44
CA ARG A 1157 -19.76 -34.61 -28.75
C ARG A 1157 -20.39 -35.44 -27.62
N GLN A 1158 -21.56 -35.08 -27.10
CA GLN A 1158 -22.20 -35.88 -26.04
C GLN A 1158 -23.03 -37.05 -26.56
N ASN A 1159 -23.52 -37.01 -27.81
CA ASN A 1159 -24.29 -38.12 -28.39
C ASN A 1159 -23.43 -39.23 -29.03
N ASN A 1160 -22.18 -38.93 -29.43
CA ASN A 1160 -21.31 -39.94 -30.05
C ASN A 1160 -20.53 -40.83 -29.07
N PHE A 1161 -20.52 -40.54 -27.77
CA PHE A 1161 -19.84 -41.39 -26.78
C PHE A 1161 -20.63 -42.64 -26.36
N GLN A 1162 -21.88 -42.82 -26.81
CA GLN A 1162 -22.67 -44.02 -26.52
C GLN A 1162 -22.66 -45.09 -27.62
N LEU A 1163 -22.07 -44.84 -28.79
CA LEU A 1163 -22.09 -45.78 -29.92
C LEU A 1163 -20.77 -46.53 -30.18
N GLU A 1164 -19.68 -46.21 -29.45
CA GLU A 1164 -18.40 -46.94 -29.54
C GLU A 1164 -18.07 -47.75 -28.28
N SER A 1165 -19.10 -48.32 -27.64
CA SER A 1165 -18.91 -49.36 -26.61
C SER A 1165 -19.58 -50.66 -27.02
N HIS A 1166 -19.20 -51.19 -28.20
CA HIS A 1166 -19.29 -52.61 -28.54
C HIS A 1166 -18.17 -53.03 -29.48
#